data_AF-A0A7K6A2Q6-F1
#
_entry.id   AF-A0A7K6A2Q6-F1
#
_cell.length_a   1.000
_cell.length_b   1.000
_cell.length_c   1.000
_cell.angle_alpha   90.00
_cell.angle_beta   90.00
_cell.angle_gamma   90.00
#
_symmetry.space_group_name_H-M   'P 1'
#
loop_
_entity.id
_entity.type
_entity.pdbx_description
1 polymer ?
#
loop_
_entity_poly.entity_id
_entity_poly.type
_entity_poly.pdbx_seq_one_letter_code
_entity_poly.pdbx_strand_id
1 'polypeptide(L)'
;MRSRSNSGVRLDGYGRLVQQTILRHQDAVTGLLPASTDHRDAWVRDNVYSILAVWGLGLAYRKNADRDEDKAKAYELEQSVVKLMRGLLQCMMRQVDKVEAFKYSQSTKDCLHAKYNTQTCATVVGDNEWGHLQLDATSLYLLMLAQMTASGLHIIHSLDEVSFIQNLVFYIEAAYKTADFGIWERGDKTNQGITELNASSVGMAKAALEALDELDLFGAKGGPQSVIRVLSDEVQHCQSILHSMLPRASTSKEVDASVLSVISYPAFAVEDSELVEITKQEIITKLQGRYGCCRFLRDGYRTPKEDPERLYYEPAELKLFENIECEWPLFWAYLIIDGIFSGNVEQVQEYREALEGVLIKGKNGLRLVPELYSVPPDKVDEEYRNPHTVDRIPMGKLPHMWGQSLYILGCLMAEGFLAPGEIDPLNRRFATVPKPDVVVQVCILAETEGIKAILKKEGIDVETVEDVYPIRVQPARILSHIYARLGRNKQMSLTGRPYRHMGVIGTSKLYKIRKSIFTFTPQFIDQQQFYLALDNKMIVEMLRTDLSYLCSRWRMTGRPTITFPISHIMLDETGNNVHPTVLALLQKLQDGYFGGARTQTGKLSEFLTTSCRTHLSFMDPGPEGKVSAESYSLCSDSFEKLDSEEWLHGLQVAEEEDPYDEVSQYLDHLLQRTTPQSNLPPTALRGGLSRFRAAVHTTRDLMSLASKAKDLHVQNVGMYVPSKVFQASQQSVNLLGSPSQHDMDGKSHAVYAEMNLPRDEDGNVDCQALVDQLRICPTLQEQADILYMLHMLRGPEWHTGLDSEPGPTVKELLTELYVRVGETRQWALIRYISGILKKKVEALDEACTDLLSHQKHLTVGLPPEPREKTISTPVPYEELVRLIDEASEKNLSVSILTQEIMVYLAMYMRTQPALFVEMFRIRIGLIIQVMATELALSLHCSGTEATENLMNLSPSDMKSLLYHILSGKEFGVEKSMRSVDSSLTPTVSIHDMEAAGATRPERSGLLRLKSEIKQKVLSSSRLCSCGVFNFAAVSVALVLFAQSAGHVQLLDNDSFSSTLENQDSKDSRQGQWQRRRRLDGALNRVPVGFYQKVWKVLQKCHGLSVEGFVLPSSTTREMTPGEMKFAVHVESVLNRVPQPEYRQLLVEAILVLTMLVDMEVHTIGGIIAVEKILHRANELFYEEQKALGADDHMLERDPSTGICILLYDSAPSGRFGTMTYLSKSVALYVYDFLPTEGCSMQ
;
A
#
# COMPACT_ATOMS: atom_id res chain seq x y z
N MET A 1 6.40 16.26 67.16
CA MET A 1 5.70 15.94 65.91
C MET A 1 5.99 17.06 64.91
N ARG A 2 6.91 16.86 63.95
CA ARG A 2 7.22 17.86 62.91
C ARG A 2 6.26 17.64 61.72
N SER A 3 5.53 18.69 61.31
CA SER A 3 4.52 18.64 60.24
C SER A 3 5.11 18.14 58.92
N ARG A 4 4.44 17.19 58.25
CA ARG A 4 4.76 16.76 56.88
C ARG A 4 4.50 17.93 55.91
N SER A 5 5.22 17.99 54.80
CA SER A 5 4.96 18.95 53.71
C SER A 5 3.56 18.71 53.13
N ASN A 6 2.87 19.78 52.70
CA ASN A 6 1.54 19.66 52.08
C ASN A 6 1.57 18.79 50.82
N SER A 7 2.70 18.78 50.10
CA SER A 7 2.97 17.89 48.96
C SER A 7 2.96 16.42 49.36
N GLY A 8 3.66 16.04 50.45
CA GLY A 8 3.68 14.66 50.95
C GLY A 8 2.30 14.16 51.36
N VAL A 9 1.46 15.01 51.99
CA VAL A 9 0.08 14.66 52.34
C VAL A 9 -0.79 14.42 51.10
N ARG A 10 -0.60 15.22 50.05
CA ARG A 10 -1.31 15.03 48.76
C ARG A 10 -0.89 13.74 48.07
N LEU A 11 0.41 13.45 48.00
CA LEU A 11 0.93 12.19 47.43
C LEU A 11 0.44 10.96 48.21
N ASP A 12 0.35 11.04 49.54
CA ASP A 12 -0.27 9.99 50.37
C ASP A 12 -1.77 9.79 50.03
N GLY A 13 -2.45 10.86 49.59
CA GLY A 13 -3.81 10.80 49.02
C GLY A 13 -3.87 9.97 47.74
N TYR A 14 -3.00 10.25 46.77
CA TYR A 14 -2.91 9.46 45.54
C TYR A 14 -2.45 8.02 45.79
N GLY A 15 -1.54 7.80 46.75
CA GLY A 15 -1.13 6.47 47.19
C GLY A 15 -2.29 5.64 47.72
N ARG A 16 -3.16 6.24 48.55
CA ARG A 16 -4.39 5.57 49.01
C ARG A 16 -5.35 5.28 47.85
N LEU A 17 -5.49 6.20 46.91
CA LEU A 17 -6.33 6.01 45.72
C LEU A 17 -5.84 4.82 44.90
N VAL A 18 -4.57 4.84 44.48
CA VAL A 18 -3.91 3.76 43.71
C VAL A 18 -4.00 2.41 44.45
N GLN A 19 -3.74 2.38 45.76
CA GLN A 19 -3.85 1.16 46.55
C GLN A 19 -5.29 0.60 46.54
N GLN A 20 -6.29 1.46 46.70
CA GLN A 20 -7.69 1.05 46.81
C GLN A 20 -8.37 0.78 45.47
N THR A 21 -7.86 1.30 44.35
CA THR A 21 -8.47 1.11 43.03
C THR A 21 -7.71 0.14 42.13
N ILE A 22 -6.38 0.08 42.21
CA ILE A 22 -5.52 -0.69 41.29
C ILE A 22 -4.76 -1.79 42.05
N LEU A 23 -3.84 -1.43 42.95
CA LEU A 23 -2.89 -2.41 43.53
C LEU A 23 -3.54 -3.47 44.42
N ARG A 24 -4.70 -3.21 45.02
CA ARG A 24 -5.44 -4.25 45.77
C ARG A 24 -5.82 -5.48 44.93
N HIS A 25 -5.85 -5.33 43.61
CA HIS A 25 -6.21 -6.39 42.66
C HIS A 25 -4.99 -7.03 42.00
N GLN A 26 -3.78 -6.52 42.26
CA GLN A 26 -2.56 -7.05 41.67
C GLN A 26 -2.24 -8.42 42.26
N ASP A 27 -2.01 -9.41 41.40
CA ASP A 27 -1.66 -10.75 41.84
C ASP A 27 -0.30 -10.77 42.56
N ALA A 28 -0.26 -11.48 43.69
CA ALA A 28 0.89 -11.51 44.57
C ALA A 28 2.06 -12.36 44.03
N VAL A 29 1.88 -13.14 42.96
CA VAL A 29 2.94 -13.96 42.36
C VAL A 29 3.32 -13.38 40.99
N THR A 30 2.38 -13.30 40.07
CA THR A 30 2.64 -12.90 38.68
C THR A 30 2.75 -11.38 38.53
N GLY A 31 2.14 -10.61 39.44
CA GLY A 31 2.02 -9.16 39.32
C GLY A 31 0.95 -8.70 38.32
N LEU A 32 0.22 -9.62 37.68
CA LEU A 32 -0.82 -9.29 36.72
C LEU A 32 -2.07 -8.72 37.41
N LEU A 33 -2.79 -7.88 36.69
CA LEU A 33 -4.07 -7.29 37.07
C LEU A 33 -5.20 -7.97 36.29
N PRO A 34 -6.29 -8.39 36.96
CA PRO A 34 -7.50 -8.82 36.27
C PRO A 34 -8.21 -7.61 35.66
N ALA A 35 -8.92 -7.79 34.55
CA ALA A 35 -9.68 -6.72 33.91
C ALA A 35 -10.77 -6.12 34.82
N SER A 36 -11.36 -6.93 35.71
CA SER A 36 -12.28 -6.47 36.76
C SER A 36 -12.45 -7.53 37.85
N THR A 37 -13.30 -7.30 38.85
CA THR A 37 -13.67 -8.33 39.84
C THR A 37 -14.39 -9.52 39.21
N ASP A 38 -15.13 -9.26 38.13
CA ASP A 38 -15.99 -10.25 37.48
C ASP A 38 -15.25 -10.94 36.32
N HIS A 39 -14.31 -10.22 35.68
CA HIS A 39 -13.42 -10.74 34.65
C HIS A 39 -12.01 -10.91 35.19
N ARG A 40 -11.67 -12.15 35.56
CA ARG A 40 -10.43 -12.50 36.26
C ARG A 40 -9.21 -12.63 35.36
N ASP A 41 -9.36 -12.57 34.05
CA ASP A 41 -8.25 -12.67 33.10
C ASP A 41 -7.51 -11.33 32.97
N ALA A 42 -6.23 -11.40 32.64
CA ALA A 42 -5.33 -10.28 32.46
C ALA A 42 -5.16 -9.97 30.96
N TRP A 43 -5.72 -8.85 30.51
CA TRP A 43 -5.46 -8.32 29.17
C TRP A 43 -4.17 -7.52 29.16
N VAL A 44 -3.32 -7.73 28.14
CA VAL A 44 -2.04 -7.02 28.01
C VAL A 44 -2.23 -5.51 28.06
N ARG A 45 -3.14 -4.98 27.23
CA ARG A 45 -3.43 -3.54 27.14
C ARG A 45 -3.91 -2.95 28.46
N ASP A 46 -4.94 -3.53 29.06
CA ASP A 46 -5.51 -3.06 30.33
C ASP A 46 -4.45 -3.08 31.45
N ASN A 47 -3.59 -4.09 31.48
CA ASN A 47 -2.49 -4.19 32.45
C ASN A 47 -1.47 -3.06 32.28
N VAL A 48 -0.99 -2.84 31.04
CA VAL A 48 0.01 -1.82 30.75
C VAL A 48 -0.54 -0.42 31.01
N TYR A 49 -1.78 -0.10 30.59
CA TYR A 49 -2.37 1.20 30.90
C TYR A 49 -2.66 1.39 32.39
N SER A 50 -3.12 0.34 33.09
CA SER A 50 -3.46 0.44 34.52
C SER A 50 -2.23 0.67 35.40
N ILE A 51 -1.06 0.14 35.02
CA ILE A 51 0.15 0.31 35.80
C ILE A 51 0.80 1.69 35.64
N LEU A 52 0.41 2.50 34.65
CA LEU A 52 0.97 3.84 34.41
C LEU A 52 0.78 4.79 35.60
N ALA A 53 -0.36 4.75 36.29
CA ALA A 53 -0.56 5.54 37.50
C ALA A 53 0.37 5.13 38.65
N VAL A 54 0.68 3.82 38.76
CA VAL A 54 1.62 3.30 39.77
C VAL A 54 3.04 3.76 39.43
N TRP A 55 3.43 3.67 38.16
CA TRP A 55 4.72 4.16 37.68
C TRP A 55 4.86 5.68 37.89
N GLY A 56 3.88 6.47 37.45
CA GLY A 56 3.87 7.93 37.63
C GLY A 56 3.89 8.33 39.11
N LEU A 57 3.15 7.63 39.97
CA LEU A 57 3.20 7.89 41.41
C LEU A 57 4.56 7.52 42.01
N GLY A 58 5.17 6.41 41.59
CA GLY A 58 6.53 6.03 41.99
C GLY A 58 7.55 7.10 41.63
N LEU A 59 7.51 7.61 40.39
CA LEU A 59 8.34 8.73 39.94
C LEU A 59 8.09 10.01 40.75
N ALA A 60 6.83 10.32 41.05
CA ALA A 60 6.46 11.48 41.85
C ALA A 60 7.01 11.39 43.29
N TYR A 61 6.94 10.22 43.93
CA TYR A 61 7.58 10.00 45.22
C TYR A 61 9.10 10.08 45.12
N ARG A 62 9.71 9.48 44.09
CA ARG A 62 11.17 9.52 43.87
C ARG A 62 11.69 10.96 43.76
N LYS A 63 10.96 11.82 43.04
CA LYS A 63 11.28 13.24 42.83
C LYS A 63 11.10 14.08 44.10
N ASN A 64 9.99 13.86 44.82
CA ASN A 64 9.58 14.67 45.97
C ASN A 64 9.91 14.01 47.32
N ALA A 65 10.85 13.06 47.36
CA ALA A 65 11.18 12.32 48.57
C ALA A 65 11.91 13.19 49.59
N ASP A 66 11.16 13.66 50.60
CA ASP A 66 11.71 14.41 51.74
C ASP A 66 12.22 13.48 52.85
N ARG A 67 11.76 12.23 52.89
CA ARG A 67 12.03 11.24 53.94
C ARG A 67 12.39 9.87 53.36
N ASP A 68 13.08 9.06 54.16
CA ASP A 68 13.39 7.67 53.79
C ASP A 68 12.12 6.82 53.60
N GLU A 69 11.03 7.13 54.32
CA GLU A 69 9.71 6.52 54.08
C GLU A 69 9.20 6.75 52.65
N ASP A 70 9.40 7.94 52.10
CA ASP A 70 8.90 8.31 50.78
C ASP A 70 9.74 7.63 49.69
N LYS A 71 11.05 7.45 49.93
CA LYS A 71 11.92 6.62 49.07
C LYS A 71 11.54 5.15 49.11
N ALA A 72 11.21 4.61 50.28
CA ALA A 72 10.75 3.24 50.43
C ALA A 72 9.44 3.00 49.65
N LYS A 73 8.47 3.93 49.76
CA LYS A 73 7.24 3.89 48.97
C LYS A 73 7.50 3.95 47.46
N ALA A 74 8.39 4.84 47.02
CA ALA A 74 8.77 4.91 45.60
C ALA A 74 9.29 3.55 45.11
N TYR A 75 10.22 2.95 45.87
CA TYR A 75 10.78 1.64 45.54
C TYR A 75 9.70 0.54 45.49
N GLU A 76 8.80 0.46 46.46
CA GLU A 76 7.71 -0.52 46.46
C GLU A 76 6.79 -0.38 45.24
N LEU A 77 6.39 0.85 44.90
CA LEU A 77 5.57 1.14 43.72
C LEU A 77 6.27 0.73 42.43
N GLU A 78 7.56 1.05 42.30
CA GLU A 78 8.38 0.68 41.15
C GLU A 78 8.55 -0.84 41.03
N GLN A 79 8.74 -1.55 42.13
CA GLN A 79 8.78 -3.02 42.11
C GLN A 79 7.43 -3.63 41.71
N SER A 80 6.31 -3.03 42.13
CA SER A 80 4.97 -3.41 41.63
C SER A 80 4.85 -3.24 40.11
N VAL A 81 5.43 -2.19 39.54
CA VAL A 81 5.47 -1.96 38.08
C VAL A 81 6.32 -3.02 37.38
N VAL A 82 7.57 -3.23 37.86
CA VAL A 82 8.49 -4.24 37.31
C VAL A 82 7.86 -5.62 37.33
N LYS A 83 7.20 -5.98 38.44
CA LYS A 83 6.55 -7.29 38.59
C LYS A 83 5.46 -7.52 37.55
N LEU A 84 4.58 -6.54 37.32
CA LEU A 84 3.52 -6.65 36.31
C LEU A 84 4.10 -6.79 34.90
N MET A 85 5.05 -5.93 34.53
CA MET A 85 5.66 -5.96 33.20
C MET A 85 6.39 -7.29 32.95
N ARG A 86 7.08 -7.82 33.96
CA ARG A 86 7.70 -9.16 33.89
C ARG A 86 6.67 -10.30 33.84
N GLY A 87 5.53 -10.16 34.50
CA GLY A 87 4.42 -11.11 34.37
C GLY A 87 3.91 -11.21 32.93
N LEU A 88 3.74 -10.06 32.25
CA LEU A 88 3.38 -10.02 30.83
C LEU A 88 4.48 -10.59 29.93
N LEU A 89 5.75 -10.29 30.20
CA LEU A 89 6.89 -10.90 29.50
C LEU A 89 6.84 -12.43 29.60
N GLN A 90 6.59 -12.96 30.80
CA GLN A 90 6.48 -14.40 31.02
C GLN A 90 5.31 -15.02 30.24
N CYS A 91 4.17 -14.34 30.17
CA CYS A 91 3.04 -14.76 29.34
C CYS A 91 3.42 -14.87 27.84
N MET A 92 4.13 -13.87 27.32
CA MET A 92 4.54 -13.84 25.91
C MET A 92 5.65 -14.86 25.61
N MET A 93 6.65 -15.00 26.48
CA MET A 93 7.75 -15.96 26.30
C MET A 93 7.28 -17.42 26.31
N ARG A 94 6.16 -17.73 26.97
CA ARG A 94 5.53 -19.06 26.91
C ARG A 94 4.94 -19.41 25.54
N GLN A 95 4.85 -18.45 24.62
CA GLN A 95 4.34 -18.60 23.26
C GLN A 95 5.43 -18.26 22.22
N VAL A 96 6.69 -18.59 22.53
CA VAL A 96 7.85 -18.23 21.67
C VAL A 96 7.76 -18.86 20.27
N ASP A 97 7.21 -20.05 20.17
CA ASP A 97 6.89 -20.78 18.94
C ASP A 97 5.93 -19.99 18.04
N LYS A 98 4.95 -19.30 18.63
CA LYS A 98 4.03 -18.41 17.90
C LYS A 98 4.74 -17.17 17.36
N VAL A 99 5.62 -16.57 18.17
CA VAL A 99 6.44 -15.42 17.71
C VAL A 99 7.28 -15.82 16.50
N GLU A 100 7.90 -17.01 16.53
CA GLU A 100 8.67 -17.54 15.41
C GLU A 100 7.82 -17.73 14.14
N ALA A 101 6.68 -18.41 14.26
CA ALA A 101 5.78 -18.66 13.13
C ALA A 101 5.19 -17.38 12.52
N PHE A 102 4.80 -16.42 13.37
CA PHE A 102 4.13 -15.19 12.94
C PHE A 102 5.02 -14.28 12.09
N LYS A 103 6.36 -14.28 12.29
CA LYS A 103 7.30 -13.52 11.46
C LYS A 103 7.17 -13.80 9.96
N TYR A 104 6.67 -15.00 9.62
CA TYR A 104 6.44 -15.46 8.25
C TYR A 104 4.96 -15.42 7.89
N SER A 105 4.08 -15.95 8.74
CA SER A 105 2.68 -16.14 8.37
C SER A 105 1.82 -14.88 8.49
N GLN A 106 2.12 -14.00 9.45
CA GLN A 106 1.29 -12.85 9.85
C GLN A 106 -0.19 -13.22 10.04
N SER A 107 -0.47 -14.47 10.42
CA SER A 107 -1.82 -15.03 10.46
C SER A 107 -2.47 -14.88 11.84
N THR A 108 -3.80 -14.88 11.89
CA THR A 108 -4.54 -14.89 13.17
C THR A 108 -4.30 -16.15 14.00
N LYS A 109 -3.87 -17.27 13.39
CA LYS A 109 -3.62 -18.54 14.09
C LYS A 109 -2.30 -18.52 14.86
N ASP A 110 -1.29 -17.88 14.27
CA ASP A 110 0.07 -17.86 14.81
C ASP A 110 0.30 -16.62 15.70
N CYS A 111 -0.72 -15.81 15.96
CA CYS A 111 -0.58 -14.60 16.76
C CYS A 111 -0.49 -14.89 18.27
N LEU A 112 0.15 -13.96 19.00
CA LEU A 112 0.15 -13.99 20.46
C LEU A 112 -1.26 -13.79 21.02
N HIS A 113 -1.59 -14.49 22.10
CA HIS A 113 -2.84 -14.23 22.81
C HIS A 113 -2.84 -12.83 23.44
N ALA A 114 -4.00 -12.17 23.42
CA ALA A 114 -4.16 -10.82 23.99
C ALA A 114 -4.47 -10.84 25.50
N LYS A 115 -4.91 -12.01 26.03
CA LYS A 115 -5.35 -12.20 27.41
C LYS A 115 -4.83 -13.49 28.02
N TYR A 116 -4.56 -13.45 29.32
CA TYR A 116 -3.89 -14.52 30.07
C TYR A 116 -4.56 -14.78 31.42
N ASN A 117 -4.31 -15.96 31.97
CA ASN A 117 -4.71 -16.28 33.31
C ASN A 117 -3.84 -15.48 34.30
N THR A 118 -4.48 -14.68 35.14
CA THR A 118 -3.81 -13.78 36.10
C THR A 118 -2.90 -14.53 37.07
N GLN A 119 -3.20 -15.77 37.44
CA GLN A 119 -2.42 -16.53 38.44
C GLN A 119 -1.35 -17.42 37.83
N THR A 120 -1.58 -17.96 36.63
CA THR A 120 -0.71 -18.99 36.05
C THR A 120 0.09 -18.52 34.84
N CYS A 121 -0.21 -17.34 34.29
CA CYS A 121 0.32 -16.83 33.02
C CYS A 121 -0.01 -17.71 31.79
N ALA A 122 -0.94 -18.66 31.92
CA ALA A 122 -1.36 -19.52 30.81
C ALA A 122 -2.37 -18.81 29.89
N THR A 123 -2.52 -19.34 28.68
CA THR A 123 -3.63 -18.98 27.78
C THR A 123 -4.96 -19.40 28.40
N VAL A 124 -6.02 -18.62 28.16
CA VAL A 124 -7.34 -18.83 28.79
C VAL A 124 -8.43 -19.30 27.84
N VAL A 125 -8.19 -19.16 26.53
CA VAL A 125 -9.10 -19.56 25.45
C VAL A 125 -8.27 -20.13 24.29
N GLY A 126 -8.91 -20.85 23.36
CA GLY A 126 -8.25 -21.37 22.16
C GLY A 126 -7.86 -20.29 21.15
N ASP A 127 -7.05 -20.67 20.16
CA ASP A 127 -6.49 -19.74 19.15
C ASP A 127 -7.55 -19.10 18.24
N ASN A 128 -8.66 -19.80 17.99
CA ASN A 128 -9.74 -19.32 17.12
C ASN A 128 -10.97 -18.81 17.89
N GLU A 129 -10.92 -18.80 19.22
CA GLU A 129 -12.08 -18.49 20.07
C GLU A 129 -12.17 -16.99 20.41
N TRP A 130 -11.13 -16.20 20.11
CA TRP A 130 -11.06 -14.79 20.44
C TRP A 130 -10.25 -14.00 19.42
N GLY A 131 -10.53 -12.71 19.30
CA GLY A 131 -9.76 -11.78 18.48
C GLY A 131 -8.39 -11.46 19.08
N HIS A 132 -7.50 -12.46 19.10
CA HIS A 132 -6.18 -12.37 19.75
C HIS A 132 -5.19 -11.48 19.03
N LEU A 133 -5.25 -11.43 17.70
CA LEU A 133 -4.35 -10.62 16.88
C LEU A 133 -4.62 -9.13 17.15
N GLN A 134 -3.88 -8.57 18.10
CA GLN A 134 -3.96 -7.19 18.60
C GLN A 134 -2.55 -6.62 18.63
N LEU A 135 -2.14 -6.01 17.52
CA LEU A 135 -0.77 -5.48 17.40
C LEU A 135 -0.58 -4.24 18.26
N ASP A 136 -1.66 -3.50 18.55
CA ASP A 136 -1.66 -2.37 19.49
C ASP A 136 -1.19 -2.79 20.89
N ALA A 137 -1.65 -3.94 21.41
CA ALA A 137 -1.37 -4.38 22.76
C ALA A 137 0.11 -4.75 22.95
N THR A 138 0.67 -5.55 22.03
CA THR A 138 2.10 -5.90 22.04
C THR A 138 2.97 -4.66 21.84
N SER A 139 2.58 -3.77 20.93
CA SER A 139 3.31 -2.52 20.68
C SER A 139 3.28 -1.59 21.87
N LEU A 140 2.15 -1.45 22.56
CA LEU A 140 2.03 -0.65 23.78
C LEU A 140 2.94 -1.19 24.89
N TYR A 141 2.99 -2.51 25.08
CA TYR A 141 3.91 -3.14 26.02
C TYR A 141 5.36 -2.77 25.71
N LEU A 142 5.77 -2.88 24.44
CA LEU A 142 7.13 -2.55 23.99
C LEU A 142 7.46 -1.06 24.13
N LEU A 143 6.52 -0.18 23.78
CA LEU A 143 6.67 1.27 23.96
C LEU A 143 6.85 1.63 25.45
N MET A 144 6.02 1.08 26.33
CA MET A 144 6.12 1.35 27.76
C MET A 144 7.32 0.66 28.40
N LEU A 145 7.73 -0.52 27.93
CA LEU A 145 9.01 -1.14 28.30
C LEU A 145 10.17 -0.18 28.02
N ALA A 146 10.19 0.43 26.85
CA ALA A 146 11.22 1.40 26.46
C ALA A 146 11.22 2.64 27.37
N GLN A 147 10.05 3.28 27.55
CA GLN A 147 9.92 4.47 28.41
C GLN A 147 10.28 4.18 29.87
N MET A 148 9.83 3.05 30.42
CA MET A 148 10.12 2.64 31.80
C MET A 148 11.60 2.31 31.98
N THR A 149 12.24 1.64 31.01
CA THR A 149 13.69 1.36 31.04
C THR A 149 14.50 2.66 31.00
N ALA A 150 14.12 3.59 30.12
CA ALA A 150 14.73 4.92 30.04
C ALA A 150 14.55 5.74 31.33
N SER A 151 13.45 5.53 32.08
CA SER A 151 13.22 6.14 33.41
C SER A 151 14.03 5.48 34.55
N GLY A 152 14.79 4.43 34.25
CA GLY A 152 15.67 3.73 35.18
C GLY A 152 15.08 2.46 35.81
N LEU A 153 13.93 1.95 35.34
CA LEU A 153 13.43 0.64 35.79
C LEU A 153 14.18 -0.50 35.10
N HIS A 154 14.56 -1.50 35.88
CA HIS A 154 15.22 -2.70 35.38
C HIS A 154 14.20 -3.82 35.21
N ILE A 155 13.69 -4.00 33.98
CA ILE A 155 12.61 -4.96 33.68
C ILE A 155 13.17 -6.23 33.02
N ILE A 156 14.14 -6.11 32.11
CA ILE A 156 14.76 -7.23 31.37
C ILE A 156 16.03 -7.67 32.11
N HIS A 157 16.21 -8.97 32.31
CA HIS A 157 17.22 -9.54 33.22
C HIS A 157 18.25 -10.45 32.54
N SER A 158 17.99 -10.94 31.32
CA SER A 158 18.92 -11.84 30.62
C SER A 158 19.03 -11.52 29.13
N LEU A 159 20.11 -11.99 28.49
CA LEU A 159 20.28 -11.85 27.04
C LEU A 159 19.28 -12.69 26.24
N ASP A 160 18.75 -13.78 26.81
CA ASP A 160 17.64 -14.53 26.20
C ASP A 160 16.38 -13.68 26.14
N GLU A 161 16.04 -12.98 27.25
CA GLU A 161 14.92 -12.03 27.25
C GLU A 161 15.17 -10.89 26.24
N VAL A 162 16.41 -10.39 26.08
CA VAL A 162 16.76 -9.41 25.03
C VAL A 162 16.48 -9.96 23.64
N SER A 163 16.95 -11.18 23.32
CA SER A 163 16.70 -11.80 22.01
C SER A 163 15.20 -12.03 21.77
N PHE A 164 14.43 -12.35 22.81
CA PHE A 164 12.98 -12.43 22.71
C PHE A 164 12.34 -11.07 22.36
N ILE A 165 12.72 -10.00 23.07
CA ILE A 165 12.25 -8.63 22.75
C ILE A 165 12.65 -8.23 21.32
N GLN A 166 13.86 -8.57 20.87
CA GLN A 166 14.29 -8.33 19.49
C GLN A 166 13.44 -9.08 18.46
N ASN A 167 12.91 -10.27 18.79
CA ASN A 167 11.96 -10.96 17.90
C ASN A 167 10.55 -10.41 18.00
N LEU A 168 10.13 -9.84 19.15
CA LEU A 168 8.89 -9.06 19.23
C LEU A 168 8.95 -7.77 18.39
N VAL A 169 10.13 -7.18 18.19
CA VAL A 169 10.32 -6.10 17.21
C VAL A 169 9.99 -6.60 15.81
N PHE A 170 10.49 -7.77 15.40
CA PHE A 170 10.17 -8.37 14.10
C PHE A 170 8.70 -8.80 13.98
N TYR A 171 8.05 -9.08 15.11
CA TYR A 171 6.62 -9.36 15.18
C TYR A 171 5.79 -8.11 14.83
N ILE A 172 6.18 -6.92 15.30
CA ILE A 172 5.44 -5.67 15.07
C ILE A 172 5.91 -4.85 13.86
N GLU A 173 7.09 -5.12 13.28
CA GLU A 173 7.61 -4.35 12.14
C GLU A 173 6.71 -4.44 10.90
N ALA A 174 5.94 -5.54 10.76
CA ALA A 174 4.96 -5.73 9.68
C ALA A 174 3.58 -5.09 9.95
N ALA A 175 3.39 -4.35 11.05
CA ALA A 175 2.10 -3.79 11.43
C ALA A 175 1.47 -2.89 10.34
N TYR A 176 2.28 -2.26 9.51
CA TYR A 176 1.83 -1.43 8.38
C TYR A 176 1.07 -2.22 7.30
N LYS A 177 1.22 -3.55 7.26
CA LYS A 177 0.59 -4.46 6.29
C LYS A 177 -0.26 -5.57 6.92
N THR A 178 -0.21 -5.76 8.23
CA THR A 178 -0.95 -6.82 8.91
C THR A 178 -2.28 -6.28 9.46
N ALA A 179 -3.39 -6.79 8.93
CA ALA A 179 -4.73 -6.50 9.45
C ALA A 179 -4.98 -7.23 10.78
N ASP A 180 -5.53 -6.54 11.77
CA ASP A 180 -5.74 -7.03 13.13
C ASP A 180 -7.16 -6.71 13.66
N PHE A 181 -7.46 -7.11 14.90
CA PHE A 181 -8.75 -6.83 15.54
C PHE A 181 -8.84 -5.44 16.17
N GLY A 182 -7.73 -4.71 16.21
CA GLY A 182 -7.59 -3.40 16.82
C GLY A 182 -7.88 -3.38 18.32
N ILE A 183 -7.81 -2.18 18.88
CA ILE A 183 -7.93 -1.92 20.33
C ILE A 183 -9.28 -2.33 20.95
N TRP A 184 -10.31 -2.49 20.12
CA TRP A 184 -11.66 -2.87 20.55
C TRP A 184 -11.94 -4.36 20.39
N GLU A 185 -10.98 -5.14 19.88
CA GLU A 185 -11.04 -6.60 19.76
C GLU A 185 -12.14 -7.08 18.78
N ARG A 186 -12.42 -6.26 17.74
CA ARG A 186 -13.53 -6.50 16.80
C ARG A 186 -13.13 -6.61 15.34
N GLY A 187 -12.04 -5.96 14.96
CA GLY A 187 -11.70 -5.78 13.55
C GLY A 187 -12.73 -4.86 12.91
N ASP A 188 -13.54 -5.34 11.98
CA ASP A 188 -14.58 -4.54 11.35
C ASP A 188 -15.74 -4.17 12.31
N LYS A 189 -16.54 -3.15 11.95
CA LYS A 189 -17.66 -2.66 12.77
C LYS A 189 -18.72 -3.73 13.10
N THR A 190 -18.90 -4.73 12.23
CA THR A 190 -19.91 -5.78 12.44
C THR A 190 -19.43 -6.87 13.41
N ASN A 191 -18.14 -6.89 13.76
CA ASN A 191 -17.53 -7.87 14.65
C ASN A 191 -17.75 -9.33 14.19
N GLN A 192 -17.66 -9.58 12.88
CA GLN A 192 -17.82 -10.91 12.27
C GLN A 192 -16.51 -11.72 12.23
N GLY A 193 -15.48 -11.31 12.96
CA GLY A 193 -14.16 -11.92 12.92
C GLY A 193 -13.30 -11.48 11.74
N ILE A 194 -13.67 -10.39 11.06
CA ILE A 194 -12.94 -9.82 9.92
C ILE A 194 -11.92 -8.81 10.43
N THR A 195 -10.63 -9.06 10.22
CA THR A 195 -9.57 -8.14 10.60
C THR A 195 -9.48 -6.94 9.63
N GLU A 196 -9.03 -5.81 10.15
CA GLU A 196 -8.80 -4.59 9.35
C GLU A 196 -7.44 -3.98 9.70
N LEU A 197 -6.88 -3.18 8.80
CA LEU A 197 -5.74 -2.34 9.16
C LEU A 197 -6.24 -1.20 10.07
N ASN A 198 -5.83 -1.20 11.33
CA ASN A 198 -6.25 -0.21 12.32
C ASN A 198 -5.15 0.83 12.57
N ALA A 199 -5.49 2.12 12.47
CA ALA A 199 -4.55 3.23 12.70
C ALA A 199 -3.98 3.23 14.13
N SER A 200 -4.76 2.78 15.11
CA SER A 200 -4.31 2.61 16.51
C SER A 200 -3.15 1.62 16.62
N SER A 201 -3.24 0.48 15.94
CA SER A 201 -2.21 -0.55 15.90
C SER A 201 -0.95 -0.10 15.15
N VAL A 202 -1.11 0.46 13.94
CA VAL A 202 0.02 0.98 13.14
C VAL A 202 0.76 2.09 13.87
N GLY A 203 0.03 3.04 14.46
CA GLY A 203 0.60 4.16 15.20
C GLY A 203 1.34 3.73 16.47
N MET A 204 0.77 2.79 17.22
CA MET A 204 1.43 2.25 18.41
C MET A 204 2.69 1.45 18.05
N ALA A 205 2.64 0.65 16.98
CA ALA A 205 3.79 -0.10 16.47
C ALA A 205 4.92 0.84 16.04
N LYS A 206 4.61 1.87 15.24
CA LYS A 206 5.58 2.92 14.88
C LYS A 206 6.26 3.50 16.12
N ALA A 207 5.47 3.86 17.12
CA ALA A 207 6.01 4.47 18.32
C ALA A 207 6.90 3.51 19.12
N ALA A 208 6.52 2.25 19.24
CA ALA A 208 7.32 1.22 19.90
C ALA A 208 8.65 0.98 19.17
N LEU A 209 8.62 0.88 17.84
CA LEU A 209 9.79 0.69 16.99
C LEU A 209 10.80 1.84 17.15
N GLU A 210 10.33 3.09 17.08
CA GLU A 210 11.18 4.26 17.30
C GLU A 210 11.70 4.37 18.74
N ALA A 211 10.91 3.96 19.74
CA ALA A 211 11.32 4.02 21.15
C ALA A 211 12.37 2.97 21.52
N LEU A 212 12.37 1.83 20.83
CA LEU A 212 13.31 0.73 21.06
C LEU A 212 14.62 0.86 20.28
N ASP A 213 14.65 1.64 19.19
CA ASP A 213 15.85 1.74 18.37
C ASP A 213 17.03 2.32 19.17
N GLU A 214 18.14 1.59 19.18
CA GLU A 214 19.35 1.88 19.95
C GLU A 214 19.16 1.90 21.49
N LEU A 215 18.03 1.41 22.01
CA LEU A 215 17.81 1.31 23.44
C LEU A 215 18.54 0.10 24.04
N ASP A 216 19.28 0.34 25.13
CA ASP A 216 19.84 -0.72 25.97
C ASP A 216 18.81 -1.19 27.00
N LEU A 217 18.36 -2.45 26.88
CA LEU A 217 17.34 -3.03 27.75
C LEU A 217 17.80 -3.26 29.20
N PHE A 218 19.11 -3.24 29.47
CA PHE A 218 19.65 -3.26 30.83
C PHE A 218 19.89 -1.84 31.38
N GLY A 219 19.48 -0.81 30.64
CA GLY A 219 19.69 0.59 30.98
C GLY A 219 21.17 0.93 31.12
N ALA A 220 21.52 1.72 32.14
CA ALA A 220 22.90 2.17 32.35
C ALA A 220 23.94 1.05 32.65
N LYS A 221 23.48 -0.19 32.90
CA LYS A 221 24.33 -1.34 33.22
C LYS A 221 24.58 -2.26 32.03
N GLY A 222 23.97 -1.99 30.88
CA GLY A 222 24.05 -2.86 29.72
C GLY A 222 25.30 -2.69 28.87
N GLY A 223 25.32 -3.45 27.79
CA GLY A 223 26.42 -3.46 26.83
C GLY A 223 25.91 -3.69 25.40
N PRO A 224 26.82 -3.79 24.42
CA PRO A 224 26.43 -3.82 23.01
C PRO A 224 25.54 -5.00 22.59
N GLN A 225 25.42 -6.04 23.41
CA GLN A 225 24.57 -7.21 23.20
C GLN A 225 23.14 -7.04 23.75
N SER A 226 22.89 -6.08 24.65
CA SER A 226 21.57 -5.77 25.20
C SER A 226 20.84 -4.63 24.46
N VAL A 227 21.45 -4.10 23.40
CA VAL A 227 20.91 -3.02 22.57
C VAL A 227 19.98 -3.58 21.50
N ILE A 228 18.74 -3.07 21.47
CA ILE A 228 17.78 -3.40 20.43
C ILE A 228 18.04 -2.59 19.16
N ARG A 229 17.85 -3.22 18.01
CA ARG A 229 18.04 -2.61 16.69
C ARG A 229 16.76 -2.68 15.88
N VAL A 230 16.38 -1.56 15.29
CA VAL A 230 15.21 -1.43 14.43
C VAL A 230 15.63 -0.92 13.07
N LEU A 231 15.01 -1.43 12.01
CA LEU A 231 15.23 -0.92 10.67
C LEU A 231 14.36 0.31 10.42
N SER A 232 15.02 1.41 10.05
CA SER A 232 14.35 2.70 9.83
C SER A 232 13.37 2.69 8.65
N ASP A 233 13.58 1.81 7.65
CA ASP A 233 12.66 1.64 6.53
C ASP A 233 11.28 1.17 7.00
N GLU A 234 11.21 0.19 7.92
CA GLU A 234 9.95 -0.34 8.48
C GLU A 234 9.15 0.74 9.24
N VAL A 235 9.86 1.60 9.98
CA VAL A 235 9.27 2.76 10.67
C VAL A 235 8.65 3.73 9.68
N GLN A 236 9.33 3.99 8.55
CA GLN A 236 8.82 4.91 7.53
C GLN A 236 7.64 4.34 6.73
N HIS A 237 7.54 3.02 6.57
CA HIS A 237 6.33 2.39 6.04
C HIS A 237 5.12 2.62 6.98
N CYS A 238 5.31 2.43 8.29
CA CYS A 238 4.27 2.74 9.28
C CYS A 238 3.87 4.23 9.23
N GLN A 239 4.85 5.14 9.11
CA GLN A 239 4.60 6.59 8.98
C GLN A 239 3.76 6.92 7.74
N SER A 240 4.10 6.32 6.59
CA SER A 240 3.43 6.59 5.32
C SER A 240 1.98 6.13 5.34
N ILE A 241 1.73 4.93 5.89
CA ILE A 241 0.39 4.39 6.12
C ILE A 241 -0.40 5.27 7.10
N LEU A 242 0.21 5.68 8.21
CA LEU A 242 -0.50 6.48 9.20
C LEU A 242 -0.89 7.86 8.65
N HIS A 243 0.03 8.51 7.92
CA HIS A 243 -0.22 9.79 7.27
C HIS A 243 -1.33 9.71 6.22
N SER A 244 -1.43 8.58 5.51
CA SER A 244 -2.46 8.39 4.49
C SER A 244 -3.79 7.93 5.06
N MET A 245 -3.81 7.22 6.20
CA MET A 245 -5.03 6.74 6.83
C MET A 245 -5.76 7.85 7.59
N LEU A 246 -5.06 8.64 8.40
CA LEU A 246 -5.68 9.64 9.27
C LEU A 246 -6.39 10.74 8.46
N PRO A 247 -7.52 11.28 8.97
CA PRO A 247 -8.12 11.06 10.30
C PRO A 247 -8.92 9.76 10.44
N ARG A 248 -9.04 8.96 9.38
CA ARG A 248 -9.76 7.68 9.40
C ARG A 248 -8.99 6.62 10.18
N ALA A 249 -9.73 5.82 10.96
CA ALA A 249 -9.16 4.76 11.79
C ALA A 249 -9.01 3.41 11.06
N SER A 250 -9.98 3.01 10.24
CA SER A 250 -9.94 1.78 9.44
C SER A 250 -10.90 1.85 8.25
N THR A 251 -10.97 0.81 7.41
CA THR A 251 -11.87 0.75 6.23
C THR A 251 -13.34 0.93 6.61
N SER A 252 -13.78 0.32 7.72
CA SER A 252 -15.14 0.45 8.24
C SER A 252 -15.34 1.59 9.24
N LYS A 253 -14.27 2.24 9.74
CA LYS A 253 -14.36 3.30 10.76
C LYS A 253 -13.80 4.63 10.26
N GLU A 254 -14.70 5.53 9.83
CA GLU A 254 -14.32 6.87 9.37
C GLU A 254 -13.64 7.75 10.44
N VAL A 255 -13.89 7.48 11.72
CA VAL A 255 -13.24 8.12 12.88
C VAL A 255 -13.31 7.17 14.08
N ASP A 256 -12.29 7.19 14.95
CA ASP A 256 -12.23 6.40 16.19
C ASP A 256 -11.46 7.16 17.27
N ALA A 257 -12.00 7.22 18.49
CA ALA A 257 -11.42 7.98 19.59
C ALA A 257 -10.11 7.37 20.12
N SER A 258 -9.84 6.08 19.87
CA SER A 258 -8.57 5.44 20.24
C SER A 258 -7.35 6.05 19.56
N VAL A 259 -7.54 6.73 18.43
CA VAL A 259 -6.49 7.46 17.70
C VAL A 259 -5.89 8.60 18.54
N LEU A 260 -6.57 9.08 19.59
CA LEU A 260 -5.98 10.00 20.58
C LEU A 260 -4.70 9.43 21.21
N SER A 261 -4.64 8.10 21.45
CA SER A 261 -3.44 7.44 21.98
C SER A 261 -2.27 7.38 20.98
N VAL A 262 -2.56 7.64 19.69
CA VAL A 262 -1.58 7.65 18.60
C VAL A 262 -1.04 9.05 18.34
N ILE A 263 -1.94 10.03 18.20
CA ILE A 263 -1.58 11.42 17.89
C ILE A 263 -1.03 12.16 19.11
N SER A 264 -1.34 11.66 20.31
CA SER A 264 -0.92 12.21 21.60
C SER A 264 -0.26 11.12 22.47
N TYR A 265 -0.25 11.33 23.78
CA TYR A 265 0.29 10.36 24.74
C TYR A 265 -0.48 9.03 24.68
N PRO A 266 0.21 7.87 24.65
CA PRO A 266 1.65 7.70 24.83
C PRO A 266 2.50 7.68 23.56
N ALA A 267 1.90 7.56 22.38
CA ALA A 267 2.65 7.20 21.17
C ALA A 267 3.37 8.40 20.52
N PHE A 268 2.70 9.55 20.39
CA PHE A 268 3.18 10.69 19.58
C PHE A 268 3.70 10.25 18.20
N ALA A 269 2.94 9.39 17.52
CA ALA A 269 3.42 8.71 16.32
C ALA A 269 3.36 9.59 15.06
N VAL A 270 2.54 10.65 15.05
CA VAL A 270 2.32 11.51 13.89
C VAL A 270 3.23 12.73 13.93
N GLU A 271 4.01 12.92 12.88
CA GLU A 271 4.97 14.03 12.74
C GLU A 271 4.34 15.30 12.14
N ASP A 272 3.23 15.18 11.42
CA ASP A 272 2.53 16.32 10.82
C ASP A 272 1.56 16.97 11.82
N SER A 273 1.88 18.19 12.25
CA SER A 273 1.07 18.95 13.21
C SER A 273 -0.34 19.29 12.69
N GLU A 274 -0.48 19.55 11.39
CA GLU A 274 -1.78 19.85 10.79
C GLU A 274 -2.67 18.61 10.81
N LEU A 275 -2.10 17.45 10.44
CA LEU A 275 -2.81 16.18 10.49
C LEU A 275 -3.22 15.77 11.91
N VAL A 276 -2.36 16.03 12.92
CA VAL A 276 -2.70 15.83 14.33
C VAL A 276 -3.92 16.66 14.72
N GLU A 277 -3.94 17.95 14.38
CA GLU A 277 -5.04 18.84 14.74
C GLU A 277 -6.33 18.47 14.00
N ILE A 278 -6.28 18.21 12.69
CA ILE A 278 -7.44 17.75 11.91
C ILE A 278 -8.03 16.47 12.51
N THR A 279 -7.17 15.52 12.87
CA THR A 279 -7.61 14.24 13.47
C THR A 279 -8.27 14.44 14.82
N LYS A 280 -7.66 15.27 15.69
CA LYS A 280 -8.24 15.61 16.99
C LYS A 280 -9.59 16.31 16.84
N GLN A 281 -9.71 17.26 15.92
CA GLN A 281 -10.96 17.98 15.67
C GLN A 281 -12.07 17.09 15.11
N GLU A 282 -11.75 16.14 14.22
CA GLU A 282 -12.73 15.15 13.75
C GLU A 282 -13.24 14.27 14.89
N ILE A 283 -12.35 13.82 15.79
CA ILE A 283 -12.74 13.04 16.99
C ILE A 283 -13.66 13.87 17.88
N ILE A 284 -13.27 15.11 18.22
CA ILE A 284 -14.08 15.98 19.09
C ILE A 284 -15.43 16.29 18.43
N THR A 285 -15.44 16.69 17.16
CA THR A 285 -16.66 17.12 16.45
C THR A 285 -17.67 15.98 16.28
N LYS A 286 -17.20 14.75 16.01
CA LYS A 286 -18.09 13.63 15.68
C LYS A 286 -18.37 12.68 16.84
N LEU A 287 -17.44 12.55 17.79
CA LEU A 287 -17.54 11.52 18.84
C LEU A 287 -17.74 12.09 20.24
N GLN A 288 -17.48 13.38 20.49
CA GLN A 288 -17.69 13.95 21.82
C GLN A 288 -19.18 14.09 22.15
N GLY A 289 -19.55 13.66 23.36
CA GLY A 289 -20.86 13.84 23.97
C GLY A 289 -20.77 14.56 25.32
N ARG A 290 -21.83 14.45 26.14
CA ARG A 290 -21.94 15.14 27.44
C ARG A 290 -21.22 14.44 28.60
N TYR A 291 -20.76 13.21 28.40
CA TYR A 291 -20.15 12.33 29.42
C TYR A 291 -18.79 11.76 28.99
N GLY A 292 -18.30 12.09 27.80
CA GLY A 292 -17.04 11.56 27.24
C GLY A 292 -17.08 11.56 25.72
N CYS A 293 -16.29 10.68 25.10
CA CYS A 293 -16.40 10.41 23.66
C CYS A 293 -16.93 9.00 23.40
N CYS A 294 -17.72 8.82 22.35
CA CYS A 294 -18.02 7.50 21.80
C CYS A 294 -16.73 6.87 21.24
N ARG A 295 -16.66 5.53 21.18
CA ARG A 295 -15.48 4.84 20.62
C ARG A 295 -15.36 5.13 19.12
N PHE A 296 -16.43 4.90 18.38
CA PHE A 296 -16.59 5.24 16.95
C PHE A 296 -18.09 5.34 16.63
N LEU A 297 -18.43 5.90 15.45
CA LEU A 297 -19.83 6.07 15.03
C LEU A 297 -20.53 4.71 14.79
N ARG A 298 -21.79 4.61 15.25
CA ARG A 298 -22.64 3.40 15.18
C ARG A 298 -22.07 2.21 15.96
N ASP A 299 -21.42 2.49 17.08
CA ASP A 299 -20.96 1.47 18.00
C ASP A 299 -22.10 0.97 18.90
N GLY A 300 -22.44 -0.32 18.78
CA GLY A 300 -23.51 -0.94 19.55
C GLY A 300 -23.16 -1.33 20.98
N TYR A 301 -21.89 -1.28 21.38
CA TYR A 301 -21.46 -1.86 22.65
C TYR A 301 -22.12 -1.23 23.88
N ARG A 302 -22.82 -2.07 24.63
CA ARG A 302 -23.65 -1.76 25.81
C ARG A 302 -24.74 -0.71 25.57
N THR A 303 -25.12 -0.50 24.31
CA THR A 303 -26.29 0.33 24.00
C THR A 303 -27.57 -0.43 24.37
N PRO A 304 -28.68 0.26 24.67
CA PRO A 304 -29.94 -0.41 25.04
C PRO A 304 -30.58 -1.26 23.94
N LYS A 305 -30.11 -1.13 22.70
CA LYS A 305 -30.59 -1.87 21.54
C LYS A 305 -29.69 -3.05 21.17
N GLU A 306 -28.54 -3.21 21.83
CA GLU A 306 -27.64 -4.34 21.60
C GLU A 306 -28.27 -5.64 22.11
N ASP A 307 -28.12 -6.71 21.34
CA ASP A 307 -28.33 -8.07 21.83
C ASP A 307 -27.07 -8.58 22.57
N PRO A 308 -27.09 -8.69 23.91
CA PRO A 308 -25.91 -9.07 24.68
C PRO A 308 -25.52 -10.54 24.52
N GLU A 309 -26.41 -11.39 23.98
CA GLU A 309 -26.13 -12.82 23.78
C GLU A 309 -25.35 -13.07 22.47
N ARG A 310 -25.16 -12.03 21.65
CA ARG A 310 -24.56 -12.14 20.33
C ARG A 310 -23.31 -11.26 20.18
N LEU A 311 -22.21 -11.87 19.76
CA LEU A 311 -20.94 -11.17 19.59
C LEU A 311 -20.91 -10.25 18.36
N TYR A 312 -21.58 -10.64 17.28
CA TYR A 312 -21.62 -9.92 16.00
C TYR A 312 -22.92 -9.12 15.83
N TYR A 313 -22.88 -8.08 15.01
CA TYR A 313 -24.05 -7.28 14.65
C TYR A 313 -24.58 -7.63 13.27
N GLU A 314 -25.91 -7.59 13.10
CA GLU A 314 -26.45 -7.57 11.75
C GLU A 314 -26.13 -6.23 11.09
N PRO A 315 -25.81 -6.18 9.79
CA PRO A 315 -25.50 -4.91 9.12
C PRO A 315 -26.60 -3.85 9.28
N ALA A 316 -27.88 -4.26 9.27
CA ALA A 316 -29.01 -3.35 9.46
C ALA A 316 -29.13 -2.80 10.91
N GLU A 317 -28.56 -3.49 11.89
CA GLU A 317 -28.59 -3.14 13.32
C GLU A 317 -27.70 -1.92 13.61
N LEU A 318 -26.61 -1.74 12.85
CA LEU A 318 -25.68 -0.61 13.04
C LEU A 318 -26.38 0.75 13.00
N LYS A 319 -27.42 0.90 12.16
CA LYS A 319 -28.21 2.14 12.10
C LYS A 319 -29.00 2.41 13.38
N LEU A 320 -29.39 1.36 14.10
CA LEU A 320 -30.11 1.49 15.37
C LEU A 320 -29.22 2.09 16.46
N PHE A 321 -27.91 1.88 16.39
CA PHE A 321 -26.99 2.44 17.39
C PHE A 321 -26.70 3.92 17.21
N GLU A 322 -27.03 4.48 16.04
CA GLU A 322 -26.76 5.88 15.72
C GLU A 322 -27.45 6.84 16.70
N ASN A 323 -26.67 7.76 17.27
CA ASN A 323 -27.05 8.75 18.29
C ASN A 323 -27.30 8.20 19.71
N ILE A 324 -27.23 6.88 19.92
CA ILE A 324 -27.37 6.26 21.25
C ILE A 324 -26.09 5.56 21.71
N GLU A 325 -25.00 5.70 20.96
CA GLU A 325 -23.70 5.10 21.27
C GLU A 325 -23.24 5.49 22.67
N CYS A 326 -22.60 4.56 23.39
CA CYS A 326 -22.12 4.81 24.76
C CYS A 326 -20.95 5.79 24.78
N GLU A 327 -20.95 6.69 25.77
CA GLU A 327 -19.93 7.72 25.93
C GLU A 327 -18.91 7.31 27.00
N TRP A 328 -17.62 7.44 26.72
CA TRP A 328 -16.52 6.97 27.55
C TRP A 328 -15.73 8.15 28.16
N PRO A 329 -15.77 8.35 29.50
CA PRO A 329 -15.02 9.41 30.17
C PRO A 329 -13.49 9.28 30.03
N LEU A 330 -13.01 8.08 29.68
CA LEU A 330 -11.61 7.79 29.37
C LEU A 330 -10.98 8.81 28.41
N PHE A 331 -11.71 9.24 27.38
CA PHE A 331 -11.17 10.12 26.36
C PHE A 331 -10.97 11.57 26.84
N TRP A 332 -11.73 12.01 27.84
CA TRP A 332 -11.43 13.28 28.50
C TRP A 332 -10.15 13.20 29.33
N ALA A 333 -9.81 12.04 29.91
CA ALA A 333 -8.50 11.87 30.55
C ALA A 333 -7.35 11.95 29.53
N TYR A 334 -7.53 11.41 28.32
CA TYR A 334 -6.58 11.61 27.22
C TYR A 334 -6.46 13.10 26.85
N LEU A 335 -7.57 13.82 26.71
CA LEU A 335 -7.57 15.24 26.32
C LEU A 335 -6.97 16.15 27.41
N ILE A 336 -7.10 15.78 28.69
CA ILE A 336 -6.37 16.44 29.78
C ILE A 336 -4.86 16.24 29.61
N ILE A 337 -4.40 15.00 29.40
CA ILE A 337 -2.98 14.71 29.23
C ILE A 337 -2.43 15.40 27.97
N ASP A 338 -3.16 15.36 26.87
CA ASP A 338 -2.87 16.07 25.62
C ASP A 338 -2.67 17.56 25.88
N GLY A 339 -3.63 18.21 26.55
CA GLY A 339 -3.55 19.63 26.88
C GLY A 339 -2.33 19.97 27.73
N ILE A 340 -1.91 19.07 28.64
CA ILE A 340 -0.67 19.24 29.42
C ILE A 340 0.57 19.19 28.53
N PHE A 341 0.66 18.23 27.61
CA PHE A 341 1.80 18.11 26.68
C PHE A 341 1.86 19.28 25.68
N SER A 342 0.71 19.76 25.22
CA SER A 342 0.62 20.92 24.32
C SER A 342 0.77 22.28 25.03
N GLY A 343 0.73 22.31 26.37
CA GLY A 343 0.73 23.54 27.16
C GLY A 343 -0.59 24.33 27.09
N ASN A 344 -1.68 23.69 26.65
CA ASN A 344 -3.01 24.29 26.57
C ASN A 344 -3.75 24.19 27.92
N VAL A 345 -3.58 25.20 28.76
CA VAL A 345 -4.17 25.25 30.10
C VAL A 345 -5.70 25.35 30.07
N GLU A 346 -6.28 25.98 29.05
CA GLU A 346 -7.73 26.12 28.89
C GLU A 346 -8.39 24.75 28.66
N GLN A 347 -7.84 23.97 27.71
CA GLN A 347 -8.26 22.59 27.44
C GLN A 347 -8.17 21.71 28.70
N VAL A 348 -7.06 21.83 29.45
CA VAL A 348 -6.86 21.05 30.69
C VAL A 348 -7.94 21.38 31.71
N GLN A 349 -8.29 22.65 31.89
CA GLN A 349 -9.28 23.06 32.86
C GLN A 349 -10.70 22.66 32.44
N GLU A 350 -11.06 22.86 31.16
CA GLU A 350 -12.35 22.47 30.58
C GLU A 350 -12.63 20.97 30.82
N TYR A 351 -11.71 20.10 30.38
CA TYR A 351 -11.92 18.66 30.52
C TYR A 351 -11.77 18.16 31.96
N ARG A 352 -11.02 18.85 32.83
CA ARG A 352 -11.00 18.54 34.28
C ARG A 352 -12.35 18.80 34.93
N GLU A 353 -12.98 19.94 34.62
CA GLU A 353 -14.30 20.28 35.14
C GLU A 353 -15.36 19.32 34.61
N ALA A 354 -15.33 19.03 33.31
CA ALA A 354 -16.23 18.06 32.69
C ALA A 354 -16.08 16.65 33.31
N LEU A 355 -14.84 16.17 33.46
CA LEU A 355 -14.56 14.86 34.02
C LEU A 355 -15.00 14.78 35.49
N GLU A 356 -14.70 15.79 36.32
CA GLU A 356 -15.13 15.82 37.73
C GLU A 356 -16.66 15.78 37.87
N GLY A 357 -17.40 16.34 36.91
CA GLY A 357 -18.86 16.26 36.84
C GLY A 357 -19.43 14.85 36.64
N VAL A 358 -18.64 13.92 36.08
CA VAL A 358 -19.08 12.54 35.76
C VAL A 358 -18.36 11.46 36.56
N LEU A 359 -17.55 11.81 37.57
CA LEU A 359 -16.93 10.83 38.47
C LEU A 359 -17.92 10.30 39.51
N ILE A 360 -17.86 9.00 39.78
CA ILE A 360 -18.72 8.35 40.78
C ILE A 360 -18.02 8.41 42.15
N LYS A 361 -18.74 8.88 43.17
CA LYS A 361 -18.25 8.93 44.55
C LYS A 361 -18.51 7.59 45.25
N GLY A 362 -17.44 6.84 45.52
CA GLY A 362 -17.48 5.55 46.23
C GLY A 362 -17.74 5.68 47.74
N LYS A 363 -17.84 4.53 48.43
CA LYS A 363 -18.22 4.43 49.88
C LYS A 363 -17.34 5.22 50.87
N ASN A 364 -16.16 5.67 50.45
CA ASN A 364 -15.22 6.46 51.25
C ASN A 364 -14.90 7.85 50.65
N GLY A 365 -15.73 8.34 49.72
CA GLY A 365 -15.45 9.58 48.98
C GLY A 365 -14.39 9.42 47.88
N LEU A 366 -14.00 8.19 47.54
CA LEU A 366 -13.12 7.91 46.41
C LEU A 366 -13.77 8.33 45.10
N ARG A 367 -13.02 9.01 44.24
CA ARG A 367 -13.45 9.35 42.89
C ARG A 367 -13.14 8.19 41.95
N LEU A 368 -14.18 7.57 41.42
CA LEU A 368 -14.11 6.40 40.56
C LEU A 368 -14.50 6.79 39.14
N VAL A 369 -13.63 6.46 38.17
CA VAL A 369 -13.91 6.60 36.74
C VAL A 369 -14.71 5.37 36.28
N PRO A 370 -15.96 5.53 35.81
CA PRO A 370 -16.71 4.41 35.20
C PRO A 370 -16.16 4.08 33.81
N GLU A 371 -16.46 2.87 33.31
CA GLU A 371 -16.12 2.46 31.95
C GLU A 371 -16.84 3.35 30.92
N LEU A 372 -18.16 3.47 31.03
CA LEU A 372 -18.97 4.23 30.08
C LEU A 372 -20.31 4.71 30.67
N TYR A 373 -20.99 5.57 29.90
CA TYR A 373 -22.34 6.09 30.14
C TYR A 373 -23.28 5.69 29.00
N SER A 374 -24.39 5.03 29.34
CA SER A 374 -25.39 4.51 28.39
C SER A 374 -26.74 5.22 28.56
N VAL A 375 -27.51 5.32 27.47
CA VAL A 375 -28.87 5.86 27.50
C VAL A 375 -29.78 4.91 28.30
N PRO A 376 -30.68 5.41 29.17
CA PRO A 376 -31.65 4.54 29.85
C PRO A 376 -32.56 3.82 28.85
N PRO A 377 -32.82 2.51 28.98
CA PRO A 377 -33.64 1.74 28.03
C PRO A 377 -35.05 2.32 27.79
N ASP A 378 -35.63 2.98 28.79
CA ASP A 378 -36.94 3.62 28.75
C ASP A 378 -36.96 4.97 28.00
N LYS A 379 -35.79 5.55 27.69
CA LYS A 379 -35.64 6.88 27.09
C LYS A 379 -35.01 6.88 25.70
N VAL A 380 -34.81 5.71 25.09
CA VAL A 380 -34.18 5.57 23.77
C VAL A 380 -34.94 6.35 22.69
N ASP A 381 -36.28 6.28 22.69
CA ASP A 381 -37.10 6.98 21.69
C ASP A 381 -37.06 8.51 21.85
N GLU A 382 -36.80 9.01 23.07
CA GLU A 382 -36.60 10.44 23.33
C GLU A 382 -35.26 10.91 22.75
N GLU A 383 -34.20 10.14 22.97
CA GLU A 383 -32.86 10.43 22.43
C GLU A 383 -32.82 10.39 20.90
N TYR A 384 -33.52 9.46 20.24
CA TYR A 384 -33.61 9.47 18.77
C TYR A 384 -34.31 10.71 18.20
N ARG A 385 -35.31 11.26 18.91
CA ARG A 385 -36.02 12.46 18.46
C ARG A 385 -35.18 13.71 18.67
N ASN A 386 -34.45 13.77 19.78
CA ASN A 386 -33.60 14.90 20.15
C ASN A 386 -32.24 14.37 20.64
N PRO A 387 -31.28 14.11 19.72
CA PRO A 387 -29.96 13.60 20.09
C PRO A 387 -29.24 14.46 21.13
N HIS A 388 -28.50 13.81 22.02
CA HIS A 388 -27.69 14.39 23.10
C HIS A 388 -28.48 15.11 24.21
N THR A 389 -29.78 14.84 24.36
CA THR A 389 -30.62 15.51 25.36
C THR A 389 -30.91 14.66 26.59
N VAL A 390 -30.90 13.33 26.48
CA VAL A 390 -31.21 12.42 27.58
C VAL A 390 -30.03 12.23 28.52
N ASP A 391 -30.27 12.29 29.83
CA ASP A 391 -29.24 11.98 30.84
C ASP A 391 -28.93 10.48 30.88
N ARG A 392 -27.63 10.18 30.85
CA ARG A 392 -27.10 8.82 30.73
C ARG A 392 -26.77 8.22 32.10
N ILE A 393 -26.81 6.90 32.19
CA ILE A 393 -26.50 6.14 33.40
C ILE A 393 -25.13 5.46 33.29
N PRO A 394 -24.34 5.40 34.37
CA PRO A 394 -23.05 4.73 34.35
C PRO A 394 -23.24 3.21 34.23
N MET A 395 -22.47 2.59 33.34
CA MET A 395 -22.51 1.15 33.06
C MET A 395 -21.10 0.58 32.87
N GLY A 396 -20.97 -0.75 32.93
CA GLY A 396 -19.69 -1.44 32.76
C GLY A 396 -18.85 -1.50 34.04
N LYS A 397 -17.53 -1.59 33.88
CA LYS A 397 -16.55 -1.73 34.98
C LYS A 397 -16.50 -0.47 35.86
N LEU A 398 -16.43 -0.65 37.18
CA LEU A 398 -16.28 0.45 38.15
C LEU A 398 -15.34 0.06 39.32
N PRO A 399 -14.17 0.71 39.47
CA PRO A 399 -13.55 1.62 38.50
C PRO A 399 -13.11 0.87 37.24
N HIS A 400 -13.15 1.57 36.11
CA HIS A 400 -12.44 1.14 34.91
C HIS A 400 -10.95 1.43 35.11
N MET A 401 -10.12 0.41 35.32
CA MET A 401 -8.72 0.59 35.77
C MET A 401 -7.86 1.40 34.79
N TRP A 402 -8.05 1.22 33.48
CA TRP A 402 -7.39 2.03 32.46
C TRP A 402 -7.75 3.51 32.59
N GLY A 403 -9.05 3.83 32.60
CA GLY A 403 -9.52 5.22 32.78
C GLY A 403 -9.09 5.82 34.12
N GLN A 404 -9.17 5.04 35.19
CA GLN A 404 -8.73 5.45 36.53
C GLN A 404 -7.23 5.76 36.56
N SER A 405 -6.42 4.96 35.88
CA SER A 405 -4.96 5.15 35.80
C SER A 405 -4.61 6.46 35.08
N LEU A 406 -5.17 6.70 33.90
CA LEU A 406 -4.93 7.94 33.16
C LEU A 406 -5.46 9.18 33.89
N TYR A 407 -6.59 9.07 34.58
CA TYR A 407 -7.09 10.15 35.44
C TYR A 407 -6.09 10.50 36.55
N ILE A 408 -5.57 9.50 37.27
CA ILE A 408 -4.58 9.72 38.33
C ILE A 408 -3.29 10.33 37.77
N LEU A 409 -2.81 9.81 36.64
CA LEU A 409 -1.62 10.33 35.97
C LEU A 409 -1.79 11.79 35.52
N GLY A 410 -2.89 12.12 34.85
CA GLY A 410 -3.22 13.49 34.46
C GLY A 410 -3.43 14.43 35.66
N CYS A 411 -3.91 13.90 36.79
CA CYS A 411 -3.96 14.64 38.05
C CYS A 411 -2.57 14.98 38.58
N LEU A 412 -1.68 13.97 38.69
CA LEU A 412 -0.30 14.16 39.15
C LEU A 412 0.47 15.17 38.27
N MET A 413 0.27 15.09 36.95
CA MET A 413 0.93 16.00 36.00
C MET A 413 0.41 17.44 36.11
N ALA A 414 -0.90 17.66 36.06
CA ALA A 414 -1.41 19.03 36.12
C ALA A 414 -1.44 19.64 37.53
N GLU A 415 -1.19 18.86 38.59
CA GLU A 415 -0.82 19.41 39.91
C GLU A 415 0.70 19.69 40.05
N GLY A 416 1.50 19.40 39.03
CA GLY A 416 2.94 19.72 38.98
C GLY A 416 3.85 18.73 39.72
N PHE A 417 3.31 17.58 40.18
CA PHE A 417 4.15 16.52 40.78
C PHE A 417 5.05 15.85 39.75
N LEU A 418 4.58 15.77 38.50
CA LEU A 418 5.29 15.20 37.36
C LEU A 418 5.38 16.23 36.22
N ALA A 419 6.56 16.35 35.63
CA ALA A 419 6.77 17.09 34.39
C ALA A 419 6.56 16.15 33.18
N PRO A 420 6.14 16.68 32.01
CA PRO A 420 5.97 15.89 30.78
C PRO A 420 7.18 15.01 30.42
N GLY A 421 8.41 15.53 30.59
CA GLY A 421 9.63 14.79 30.29
C GLY A 421 9.94 13.62 31.23
N GLU A 422 9.29 13.51 32.39
CA GLU A 422 9.46 12.37 33.31
C GLU A 422 8.63 11.16 32.89
N ILE A 423 7.50 11.41 32.20
CA ILE A 423 6.59 10.37 31.68
C ILE A 423 6.88 10.05 30.20
N ASP A 424 7.61 10.93 29.51
CA ASP A 424 8.18 10.71 28.17
C ASP A 424 9.70 11.00 28.17
N PRO A 425 10.52 10.16 28.86
CA PRO A 425 11.97 10.32 28.91
C PRO A 425 12.66 10.18 27.54
N LEU A 426 12.03 9.49 26.59
CA LEU A 426 12.53 9.34 25.22
C LEU A 426 12.19 10.55 24.31
N ASN A 427 11.52 11.57 24.85
CA ASN A 427 11.22 12.83 24.17
C ASN A 427 10.39 12.70 22.87
N ARG A 428 9.52 11.69 22.81
CA ARG A 428 8.65 11.45 21.66
C ARG A 428 7.67 12.58 21.40
N ARG A 429 7.27 13.34 22.44
CA ARG A 429 6.39 14.52 22.32
C ARG A 429 6.89 15.58 21.33
N PHE A 430 8.17 15.56 20.97
CA PHE A 430 8.76 16.48 19.99
C PHE A 430 8.74 15.95 18.55
N ALA A 431 7.98 14.89 18.26
CA ALA A 431 7.86 14.33 16.91
C ALA A 431 7.38 15.35 15.86
N THR A 432 6.57 16.33 16.26
CA THR A 432 6.04 17.39 15.38
C THR A 432 6.97 18.60 15.24
N VAL A 433 8.10 18.63 15.95
CA VAL A 433 9.05 19.74 15.84
C VAL A 433 9.72 19.69 14.46
N PRO A 434 9.66 20.77 13.65
CA PRO A 434 10.28 20.80 12.33
C PRO A 434 11.78 20.52 12.44
N LYS A 435 12.26 19.55 11.67
CA LYS A 435 13.68 19.23 11.57
C LYS A 435 14.36 20.09 10.50
N PRO A 436 15.67 20.37 10.63
CA PRO A 436 16.40 21.12 9.62
C PRO A 436 16.40 20.37 8.29
N ASP A 437 16.46 21.14 7.21
CA ASP A 437 16.54 20.60 5.86
C ASP A 437 17.70 19.58 5.70
N VAL A 438 17.38 18.46 5.08
CA VAL A 438 18.33 17.38 4.84
C VAL A 438 19.17 17.68 3.58
N VAL A 439 20.49 17.50 3.69
CA VAL A 439 21.41 17.48 2.54
C VAL A 439 21.84 16.05 2.32
N VAL A 440 21.58 15.52 1.14
CA VAL A 440 21.96 14.14 0.78
C VAL A 440 23.37 14.12 0.22
N GLN A 441 24.23 13.31 0.82
CA GLN A 441 25.61 13.14 0.37
C GLN A 441 25.67 12.03 -0.68
N VAL A 442 26.36 12.26 -1.79
CA VAL A 442 26.47 11.29 -2.88
C VAL A 442 27.93 11.08 -3.21
N CYS A 443 28.46 9.89 -2.92
CA CYS A 443 29.79 9.49 -3.39
C CYS A 443 29.66 8.72 -4.70
N ILE A 444 30.27 9.25 -5.76
CA ILE A 444 30.33 8.61 -7.06
C ILE A 444 31.62 7.79 -7.11
N LEU A 445 31.52 6.50 -7.44
CA LEU A 445 32.67 5.60 -7.58
C LEU A 445 32.79 5.07 -8.99
N ALA A 446 33.99 4.75 -9.44
CA ALA A 446 34.21 4.02 -10.68
C ALA A 446 34.36 2.51 -10.41
N GLU A 447 33.70 1.67 -11.21
CA GLU A 447 33.86 0.22 -11.13
C GLU A 447 35.30 -0.21 -11.52
N THR A 448 35.93 0.49 -12.47
CA THR A 448 37.28 0.19 -12.95
C THR A 448 38.12 1.47 -13.11
N GLU A 449 39.45 1.31 -13.12
CA GLU A 449 40.38 2.41 -13.45
C GLU A 449 40.13 3.01 -14.85
N GLY A 450 39.65 2.19 -15.80
CA GLY A 450 39.26 2.66 -17.12
C GLY A 450 38.09 3.66 -17.05
N ILE A 451 37.04 3.33 -16.30
CA ILE A 451 35.87 4.21 -16.10
C ILE A 451 36.26 5.48 -15.35
N LYS A 452 37.15 5.37 -14.34
CA LYS A 452 37.70 6.53 -13.64
C LYS A 452 38.42 7.49 -14.58
N ALA A 453 39.22 6.97 -15.52
CA ALA A 453 39.87 7.79 -16.53
C ALA A 453 38.88 8.47 -17.48
N ILE A 454 37.77 7.80 -17.84
CA ILE A 454 36.69 8.37 -18.66
C ILE A 454 36.00 9.52 -17.90
N LEU A 455 35.57 9.30 -16.66
CA LEU A 455 34.90 10.31 -15.84
C LEU A 455 35.79 11.54 -15.60
N LYS A 456 37.09 11.32 -15.41
CA LYS A 456 38.07 12.41 -15.26
C LYS A 456 38.18 13.29 -16.50
N LYS A 457 38.04 12.74 -17.71
CA LYS A 457 38.01 13.54 -18.96
C LYS A 457 36.81 14.48 -19.01
N GLU A 458 35.69 14.07 -18.42
CA GLU A 458 34.46 14.84 -18.31
C GLU A 458 34.46 15.82 -17.11
N GLY A 459 35.58 15.97 -16.40
CA GLY A 459 35.71 16.87 -15.25
C GLY A 459 35.11 16.34 -13.95
N ILE A 460 34.90 15.03 -13.85
CA ILE A 460 34.32 14.37 -12.67
C ILE A 460 35.41 13.53 -12.00
N ASP A 461 35.98 14.06 -10.90
CA ASP A 461 36.98 13.35 -10.10
C ASP A 461 36.31 12.32 -9.18
N VAL A 462 36.68 11.04 -9.35
CA VAL A 462 36.13 9.91 -8.59
C VAL A 462 37.23 8.95 -8.14
N GLU A 463 36.89 8.12 -7.15
CA GLU A 463 37.71 7.02 -6.63
C GLU A 463 37.15 5.67 -7.14
N THR A 464 37.99 4.66 -7.27
CA THR A 464 37.51 3.28 -7.51
C THR A 464 37.03 2.63 -6.23
N VAL A 465 36.35 1.48 -6.35
CA VAL A 465 35.98 0.66 -5.19
C VAL A 465 37.21 0.18 -4.39
N GLU A 466 38.36 0.01 -5.05
CA GLU A 466 39.61 -0.36 -4.40
C GLU A 466 40.27 0.83 -3.69
N ASP A 467 40.22 2.02 -4.30
CA ASP A 467 40.82 3.25 -3.75
C ASP A 467 40.23 3.66 -2.40
N VAL A 468 38.95 3.35 -2.14
CA VAL A 468 38.24 3.80 -0.93
C VAL A 468 38.56 2.97 0.33
N TYR A 469 39.38 1.92 0.19
CA TYR A 469 39.85 1.13 1.33
C TYR A 469 40.54 2.04 2.38
N PRO A 470 40.21 1.93 3.69
CA PRO A 470 39.59 0.79 4.38
C PRO A 470 38.05 0.78 4.44
N ILE A 471 37.36 1.70 3.77
CA ILE A 471 35.90 1.66 3.67
C ILE A 471 35.51 0.63 2.61
N ARG A 472 34.79 -0.42 3.01
CA ARG A 472 34.36 -1.48 2.10
C ARG A 472 33.01 -1.15 1.48
N VAL A 473 32.92 -1.22 0.17
CA VAL A 473 31.67 -1.03 -0.58
C VAL A 473 31.08 -2.39 -0.89
N GLN A 474 29.80 -2.59 -0.56
CA GLN A 474 29.12 -3.87 -0.74
C GLN A 474 27.72 -3.68 -1.33
N PRO A 475 27.16 -4.67 -2.06
CA PRO A 475 25.78 -4.62 -2.51
C PRO A 475 24.77 -4.69 -1.33
N ALA A 476 23.61 -4.06 -1.48
CA ALA A 476 22.55 -4.04 -0.46
C ALA A 476 22.12 -5.43 0.05
N ARG A 477 22.11 -6.46 -0.81
CA ARG A 477 21.78 -7.85 -0.43
C ARG A 477 22.65 -8.40 0.70
N ILE A 478 23.90 -7.97 0.78
CA ILE A 478 24.83 -8.40 1.84
C ILE A 478 24.36 -7.85 3.20
N LEU A 479 23.84 -6.63 3.23
CA LEU A 479 23.26 -6.05 4.44
C LEU A 479 22.03 -6.82 4.91
N SER A 480 21.17 -7.28 3.99
CA SER A 480 20.03 -8.16 4.30
C SER A 480 20.49 -9.45 5.00
N HIS A 481 21.56 -10.09 4.52
CA HIS A 481 22.11 -11.30 5.15
C HIS A 481 22.71 -11.04 6.53
N ILE A 482 23.33 -9.87 6.74
CA ILE A 482 23.85 -9.47 8.04
C ILE A 482 22.69 -9.31 9.04
N TYR A 483 21.65 -8.57 8.67
CA TYR A 483 20.48 -8.38 9.53
C TYR A 483 19.68 -9.66 9.79
N ALA A 484 19.69 -10.64 8.87
CA ALA A 484 19.08 -11.96 9.09
C ALA A 484 19.70 -12.77 10.25
N ARG A 485 20.83 -12.32 10.82
CA ARG A 485 21.43 -12.88 12.03
C ARG A 485 20.95 -12.22 13.33
N LEU A 486 20.39 -11.01 13.24
CA LEU A 486 19.93 -10.24 14.39
C LEU A 486 18.78 -10.98 15.09
N GLY A 487 18.86 -11.10 16.42
CA GLY A 487 17.83 -11.76 17.24
C GLY A 487 17.86 -13.29 17.23
N ARG A 488 18.88 -13.93 16.65
CA ARG A 488 19.02 -15.40 16.72
C ARG A 488 19.21 -15.87 18.17
N ASN A 489 18.46 -16.88 18.57
CA ASN A 489 18.64 -17.55 19.86
C ASN A 489 18.35 -19.05 19.73
N LYS A 490 19.40 -19.87 19.87
CA LYS A 490 19.28 -21.33 19.74
C LYS A 490 18.49 -21.98 20.88
N GLN A 491 18.56 -21.44 22.10
CA GLN A 491 17.89 -22.03 23.27
C GLN A 491 16.36 -21.90 23.18
N MET A 492 15.89 -20.84 22.53
CA MET A 492 14.47 -20.57 22.31
C MET A 492 13.99 -20.92 20.88
N SER A 493 14.84 -21.54 20.05
CA SER A 493 14.54 -21.83 18.64
C SER A 493 14.16 -20.61 17.79
N LEU A 494 14.70 -19.43 18.11
CA LEU A 494 14.46 -18.20 17.36
C LEU A 494 15.48 -18.03 16.23
N THR A 495 15.01 -17.92 14.99
CA THR A 495 15.86 -17.85 13.78
C THR A 495 16.40 -16.44 13.48
N GLY A 496 15.95 -15.43 14.22
CA GLY A 496 16.27 -14.02 14.00
C GLY A 496 15.38 -13.34 12.95
N ARG A 497 15.83 -12.23 12.37
CA ARG A 497 15.07 -11.49 11.36
C ARG A 497 14.88 -12.33 10.09
N PRO A 498 13.67 -12.42 9.52
CA PRO A 498 13.46 -12.98 8.19
C PRO A 498 14.31 -12.25 7.14
N TYR A 499 14.75 -12.97 6.11
CA TYR A 499 15.43 -12.35 4.99
C TYR A 499 14.46 -11.42 4.24
N ARG A 500 14.74 -10.12 4.26
CA ARG A 500 13.99 -9.09 3.54
C ARG A 500 14.97 -8.06 2.98
N HIS A 501 14.61 -7.45 1.86
CA HIS A 501 15.42 -6.43 1.20
C HIS A 501 15.64 -5.22 2.12
N MET A 502 16.76 -4.53 1.91
CA MET A 502 17.06 -3.28 2.61
C MET A 502 16.61 -2.11 1.76
N GLY A 503 15.81 -1.21 2.34
CA GLY A 503 15.38 0.00 1.68
C GLY A 503 16.50 1.05 1.56
N VAL A 504 16.16 2.15 0.90
CA VAL A 504 17.11 3.25 0.66
C VAL A 504 17.59 3.91 1.96
N ILE A 505 16.79 3.92 3.02
CA ILE A 505 17.18 4.54 4.30
C ILE A 505 18.23 3.68 4.99
N GLY A 506 18.05 2.35 4.98
CA GLY A 506 19.03 1.40 5.46
C GLY A 506 20.34 1.45 4.67
N THR A 507 20.30 1.51 3.35
CA THR A 507 21.52 1.52 2.51
C THR A 507 22.27 2.85 2.55
N SER A 508 21.61 3.97 2.89
CA SER A 508 22.22 5.31 2.95
C SER A 508 22.95 5.63 4.26
N LYS A 509 23.38 4.61 5.01
CA LYS A 509 24.14 4.72 6.27
C LYS A 509 25.52 4.10 6.12
N LEU A 510 26.46 4.57 6.94
CA LEU A 510 27.74 3.91 7.12
C LEU A 510 27.69 2.94 8.30
N TYR A 511 28.10 1.69 8.08
CA TYR A 511 28.03 0.64 9.08
C TYR A 511 29.42 0.32 9.63
N LYS A 512 29.58 0.39 10.94
CA LYS A 512 30.77 -0.10 11.62
C LYS A 512 30.55 -1.54 12.05
N ILE A 513 31.28 -2.47 11.45
CA ILE A 513 31.26 -3.89 11.80
C ILE A 513 32.68 -4.24 12.26
N ARG A 514 32.84 -4.64 13.52
CA ARG A 514 34.16 -4.79 14.16
C ARG A 514 35.02 -3.51 14.01
N LYS A 515 36.15 -3.60 13.32
CA LYS A 515 37.08 -2.47 13.05
C LYS A 515 36.92 -1.86 11.66
N SER A 516 36.07 -2.43 10.80
CA SER A 516 35.91 -2.00 9.41
C SER A 516 34.64 -1.17 9.24
N ILE A 517 34.67 -0.25 8.29
CA ILE A 517 33.52 0.57 7.90
C ILE A 517 33.00 0.03 6.58
N PHE A 518 31.70 -0.16 6.49
CA PHE A 518 30.99 -0.63 5.31
C PHE A 518 30.03 0.45 4.83
N THR A 519 29.93 0.59 3.52
CA THR A 519 28.83 1.30 2.85
C THR A 519 28.16 0.34 1.89
N PHE A 520 26.85 0.50 1.71
CA PHE A 520 26.09 -0.35 0.80
C PHE A 520 25.59 0.45 -0.41
N THR A 521 25.67 -0.14 -1.60
CA THR A 521 25.11 0.48 -2.81
C THR A 521 23.58 0.42 -2.76
N PRO A 522 22.87 1.38 -3.39
CA PRO A 522 21.42 1.29 -3.55
C PRO A 522 20.97 -0.05 -4.16
N GLN A 523 19.85 -0.56 -3.67
CA GLN A 523 19.30 -1.86 -4.07
C GLN A 523 19.05 -1.91 -5.60
N PHE A 524 18.51 -0.83 -6.19
CA PHE A 524 18.17 -0.77 -7.61
C PHE A 524 19.35 -0.90 -8.58
N ILE A 525 20.61 -0.81 -8.11
CA ILE A 525 21.80 -0.99 -8.96
C ILE A 525 22.16 -2.47 -9.10
N ASP A 526 21.61 -3.35 -8.26
CA ASP A 526 21.93 -4.78 -8.23
C ASP A 526 21.26 -5.55 -9.41
N GLN A 527 21.94 -5.57 -10.56
CA GLN A 527 21.48 -6.23 -11.78
C GLN A 527 21.21 -7.74 -11.62
N GLN A 528 21.79 -8.39 -10.61
CA GLN A 528 21.54 -9.80 -10.35
C GLN A 528 20.10 -10.04 -9.87
N GLN A 529 19.48 -9.04 -9.24
CA GLN A 529 18.10 -9.13 -8.79
C GLN A 529 17.12 -8.89 -9.94
N PHE A 530 17.25 -7.75 -10.64
CA PHE A 530 16.28 -7.36 -11.67
C PHE A 530 16.83 -6.38 -12.74
N TYR A 531 16.21 -6.34 -13.93
CA TYR A 531 16.80 -5.68 -15.12
C TYR A 531 16.50 -4.18 -15.27
N LEU A 532 15.74 -3.55 -14.35
CA LEU A 532 15.40 -2.12 -14.46
C LEU A 532 16.66 -1.24 -14.56
N ALA A 533 17.75 -1.67 -13.93
CA ALA A 533 19.06 -1.01 -13.94
C ALA A 533 19.77 -1.05 -15.31
N LEU A 534 19.29 -1.82 -16.30
CA LEU A 534 19.91 -1.86 -17.63
C LEU A 534 19.54 -0.65 -18.49
N ASP A 535 18.50 0.09 -18.10
CA ASP A 535 18.08 1.34 -18.75
C ASP A 535 18.65 2.55 -17.99
N ASN A 536 19.61 3.23 -18.62
CA ASN A 536 20.26 4.40 -18.05
C ASN A 536 19.29 5.53 -17.70
N LYS A 537 18.19 5.72 -18.44
CA LYS A 537 17.17 6.72 -18.07
C LYS A 537 16.42 6.28 -16.81
N MET A 538 16.12 4.99 -16.69
CA MET A 538 15.45 4.43 -15.51
C MET A 538 16.33 4.56 -14.25
N ILE A 539 17.64 4.28 -14.34
CA ILE A 539 18.60 4.50 -13.24
C ILE A 539 18.53 5.94 -12.73
N VAL A 540 18.56 6.92 -13.64
CA VAL A 540 18.47 8.35 -13.27
C VAL A 540 17.16 8.67 -12.55
N GLU A 541 16.05 8.09 -13.00
CA GLU A 541 14.74 8.27 -12.34
C GLU A 541 14.64 7.59 -10.98
N MET A 542 15.21 6.39 -10.81
CA MET A 542 15.24 5.68 -9.53
C MET A 542 16.09 6.46 -8.53
N LEU A 543 17.30 6.89 -8.91
CA LEU A 543 18.14 7.73 -8.05
C LEU A 543 17.45 9.05 -7.68
N ARG A 544 16.75 9.69 -8.63
CA ARG A 544 15.98 10.91 -8.36
C ARG A 544 14.90 10.68 -7.29
N THR A 545 14.19 9.56 -7.41
CA THR A 545 13.12 9.18 -6.49
C THR A 545 13.69 8.91 -5.10
N ASP A 546 14.80 8.19 -5.02
CA ASP A 546 15.49 7.85 -3.77
C ASP A 546 16.03 9.09 -3.06
N LEU A 547 16.65 10.02 -3.79
CA LEU A 547 17.14 11.29 -3.23
C LEU A 547 15.99 12.14 -2.66
N SER A 548 14.89 12.25 -3.40
CA SER A 548 13.67 12.94 -2.93
C SER A 548 13.08 12.28 -1.68
N TYR A 549 13.04 10.94 -1.67
CA TYR A 549 12.55 10.17 -0.54
C TYR A 549 13.43 10.36 0.70
N LEU A 550 14.76 10.27 0.57
CA LEU A 550 15.70 10.55 1.66
C LEU A 550 15.56 11.98 2.17
N CYS A 551 15.50 12.97 1.29
CA CYS A 551 15.34 14.36 1.69
C CYS A 551 14.06 14.60 2.51
N SER A 552 12.95 13.97 2.10
CA SER A 552 11.65 14.14 2.76
C SER A 552 11.49 13.29 4.02
N ARG A 553 12.10 12.10 4.11
CA ARG A 553 11.87 11.10 5.18
C ARG A 553 13.05 10.88 6.12
N TRP A 554 14.24 11.42 5.84
CA TRP A 554 15.38 11.25 6.73
C TRP A 554 15.22 12.06 8.01
N ARG A 555 15.37 11.38 9.15
CA ARG A 555 15.11 11.96 10.48
C ARG A 555 16.19 11.64 11.51
N MET A 556 17.20 10.89 11.12
CA MET A 556 18.29 10.42 11.97
C MET A 556 19.40 11.47 12.10
N THR A 557 20.21 11.34 13.13
CA THR A 557 21.42 12.16 13.31
C THR A 557 22.47 11.80 12.26
N GLY A 558 23.08 12.81 11.65
CA GLY A 558 23.99 12.64 10.52
C GLY A 558 23.27 12.64 9.18
N ARG A 559 24.01 12.94 8.10
CA ARG A 559 23.46 13.07 6.75
C ARG A 559 23.31 11.69 6.09
N PRO A 560 22.28 11.48 5.26
CA PRO A 560 22.20 10.29 4.41
C PRO A 560 23.34 10.32 3.40
N THR A 561 24.01 9.19 3.21
CA THR A 561 25.15 9.05 2.29
C THR A 561 24.89 7.90 1.33
N ILE A 562 24.72 8.22 0.04
CA ILE A 562 24.54 7.25 -1.03
C ILE A 562 25.89 6.98 -1.70
N THR A 563 26.21 5.71 -1.88
CA THR A 563 27.38 5.27 -2.66
C THR A 563 26.91 4.76 -4.02
N PHE A 564 27.22 5.52 -5.08
CA PHE A 564 26.71 5.31 -6.43
C PHE A 564 27.85 4.90 -7.39
N PRO A 565 28.04 3.60 -7.66
CA PRO A 565 29.07 3.14 -8.60
C PRO A 565 28.63 3.34 -10.06
N ILE A 566 29.56 3.82 -10.89
CA ILE A 566 29.44 3.89 -12.34
C ILE A 566 30.07 2.64 -12.93
N SER A 567 29.25 1.84 -13.59
CA SER A 567 29.64 0.60 -14.26
C SER A 567 29.69 0.74 -15.77
N HIS A 568 30.24 -0.28 -16.43
CA HIS A 568 30.37 -0.31 -17.89
C HIS A 568 29.05 -0.13 -18.65
N ILE A 569 27.91 -0.56 -18.10
CA ILE A 569 26.57 -0.40 -18.73
C ILE A 569 26.10 1.06 -18.82
N MET A 570 26.71 1.95 -18.02
CA MET A 570 26.40 3.38 -17.98
C MET A 570 27.23 4.20 -18.98
N LEU A 571 28.05 3.52 -19.79
CA LEU A 571 28.81 4.12 -20.89
C LEU A 571 27.98 4.17 -22.18
N ASP A 572 28.45 4.91 -23.17
CA ASP A 572 27.88 4.94 -24.51
C ASP A 572 28.13 3.63 -25.28
N GLU A 573 27.53 3.48 -26.46
CA GLU A 573 27.67 2.29 -27.31
C GLU A 573 29.14 2.00 -27.71
N THR A 574 30.02 3.00 -27.62
CA THR A 574 31.45 2.84 -27.93
C THR A 574 32.28 2.41 -26.72
N GLY A 575 31.72 2.48 -25.51
CA GLY A 575 32.41 2.22 -24.25
C GLY A 575 33.49 3.24 -23.89
N ASN A 576 33.63 4.34 -24.66
CA ASN A 576 34.70 5.32 -24.46
C ASN A 576 34.26 6.59 -23.75
N ASN A 577 32.96 6.89 -23.75
CA ASN A 577 32.39 8.04 -23.04
C ASN A 577 31.23 7.60 -22.15
N VAL A 578 30.88 8.44 -21.17
CA VAL A 578 29.71 8.23 -20.33
C VAL A 578 28.44 8.47 -21.15
N HIS A 579 27.40 7.66 -20.94
CA HIS A 579 26.12 7.86 -21.60
C HIS A 579 25.57 9.28 -21.30
N PRO A 580 25.08 10.05 -22.30
CA PRO A 580 24.71 11.46 -22.11
C PRO A 580 23.73 11.73 -20.96
N THR A 581 22.74 10.84 -20.77
CA THR A 581 21.78 10.94 -19.66
C THR A 581 22.45 10.80 -18.29
N VAL A 582 23.44 9.91 -18.17
CA VAL A 582 24.17 9.69 -16.93
C VAL A 582 25.11 10.87 -16.69
N LEU A 583 25.82 11.34 -17.71
CA LEU A 583 26.67 12.52 -17.62
C LEU A 583 25.89 13.76 -17.13
N ALA A 584 24.71 14.01 -17.70
CA ALA A 584 23.84 15.12 -17.28
C ALA A 584 23.35 14.96 -15.83
N LEU A 585 23.13 13.73 -15.36
CA LEU A 585 22.84 13.46 -13.95
C LEU A 585 24.05 13.84 -13.07
N LEU A 586 25.25 13.37 -13.41
CA LEU A 586 26.45 13.62 -12.60
C LEU A 586 26.77 15.11 -12.48
N GLN A 587 26.61 15.87 -13.57
CA GLN A 587 26.76 17.32 -13.57
C GLN A 587 25.72 18.00 -12.65
N LYS A 588 24.45 17.60 -12.72
CA LYS A 588 23.40 18.12 -11.83
C LYS A 588 23.65 17.81 -10.36
N LEU A 589 24.24 16.64 -10.06
CA LEU A 589 24.63 16.29 -8.69
C LEU A 589 25.76 17.21 -8.19
N GLN A 590 26.72 17.57 -9.04
CA GLN A 590 27.78 18.55 -8.74
C GLN A 590 27.24 19.98 -8.57
N ASP A 591 26.16 20.35 -9.28
CA ASP A 591 25.47 21.65 -9.11
C ASP A 591 24.77 21.79 -7.74
N GLY A 592 24.63 20.69 -6.98
CA GLY A 592 24.16 20.69 -5.59
C GLY A 592 22.65 20.57 -5.41
N TYR A 593 21.89 20.30 -6.48
CA TYR A 593 20.45 20.05 -6.39
C TYR A 593 19.96 19.08 -7.46
N PHE A 594 19.30 18.00 -7.03
CA PHE A 594 18.71 17.04 -7.95
C PHE A 594 17.46 16.39 -7.34
N GLY A 595 16.40 16.28 -8.15
CA GLY A 595 15.20 15.54 -7.75
C GLY A 595 14.38 16.10 -6.60
N GLY A 596 14.50 17.40 -6.31
CA GLY A 596 13.84 17.99 -5.14
C GLY A 596 14.70 17.96 -3.88
N ALA A 597 15.91 17.39 -3.94
CA ALA A 597 16.82 17.26 -2.83
C ALA A 597 18.09 18.11 -3.04
N ARG A 598 18.57 18.74 -1.96
CA ARG A 598 19.91 19.31 -1.94
C ARG A 598 20.93 18.20 -1.84
N THR A 599 21.90 18.21 -2.75
CA THR A 599 22.93 17.19 -2.85
C THR A 599 24.31 17.75 -2.56
N GLN A 600 25.19 16.92 -2.03
CA GLN A 600 26.60 17.22 -1.90
C GLN A 600 27.42 16.04 -2.41
N THR A 601 28.18 16.25 -3.49
CA THR A 601 29.13 15.26 -3.99
C THR A 601 30.48 15.42 -3.30
N GLY A 602 31.22 14.32 -3.17
CA GLY A 602 32.50 14.29 -2.46
C GLY A 602 32.98 12.87 -2.22
N LYS A 603 34.15 12.73 -1.60
CA LYS A 603 34.76 11.42 -1.31
C LYS A 603 34.15 10.78 -0.07
N LEU A 604 34.11 9.44 -0.02
CA LEU A 604 33.63 8.73 1.17
C LEU A 604 34.43 9.10 2.44
N SER A 605 35.74 9.28 2.30
CA SER A 605 36.63 9.67 3.40
C SER A 605 36.29 11.05 4.00
N GLU A 606 35.82 11.98 3.17
CA GLU A 606 35.40 13.33 3.59
C GLU A 606 34.06 13.29 4.35
N PHE A 607 33.17 12.37 3.97
CA PHE A 607 31.85 12.26 4.58
C PHE A 607 31.82 11.51 5.91
N LEU A 608 32.86 10.75 6.27
CA LEU A 608 32.93 9.94 7.49
C LEU A 608 32.54 10.63 8.81
N THR A 609 32.73 11.95 8.90
CA THR A 609 32.40 12.74 10.10
C THR A 609 30.99 13.30 10.11
N THR A 610 30.38 13.43 8.93
CA THR A 610 29.05 14.03 8.72
C THR A 610 27.96 13.02 8.44
N SER A 611 28.31 11.84 7.94
CA SER A 611 27.37 10.76 7.61
C SER A 611 26.73 10.17 8.87
N CYS A 612 25.51 9.67 8.72
CA CYS A 612 24.91 8.79 9.74
C CYS A 612 25.69 7.47 9.82
N ARG A 613 26.02 7.07 11.05
CA ARG A 613 26.83 5.89 11.35
C ARG A 613 26.11 4.97 12.32
N THR A 614 26.04 3.69 11.98
CA THR A 614 25.44 2.67 12.84
C THR A 614 26.48 1.59 13.14
N HIS A 615 26.57 1.16 14.40
CA HIS A 615 27.48 0.09 14.80
C HIS A 615 26.72 -1.23 14.98
N LEU A 616 27.10 -2.25 14.20
CA LEU A 616 26.46 -3.58 14.25
C LEU A 616 27.20 -4.49 15.22
N SER A 617 27.09 -4.18 16.51
CA SER A 617 27.78 -4.88 17.60
C SER A 617 27.41 -6.37 17.74
N PHE A 618 26.24 -6.79 17.25
CA PHE A 618 25.82 -8.19 17.28
C PHE A 618 26.66 -9.11 16.37
N MET A 619 27.50 -8.53 15.49
CA MET A 619 28.47 -9.26 14.66
C MET A 619 29.86 -9.37 15.31
N ASP A 620 30.06 -8.76 16.48
CA ASP A 620 31.30 -8.86 17.23
C ASP A 620 31.37 -10.20 17.98
N PRO A 621 32.57 -10.82 18.11
CA PRO A 621 32.71 -12.08 18.81
C PRO A 621 32.31 -11.94 20.29
N GLY A 622 31.30 -12.70 20.71
CA GLY A 622 30.84 -12.72 22.11
C GLY A 622 31.84 -13.38 23.07
N PRO A 623 31.59 -13.33 24.40
CA PRO A 623 32.42 -14.00 25.39
C PRO A 623 32.53 -15.52 25.16
N GLU A 624 31.49 -16.15 24.63
CA GLU A 624 31.46 -17.58 24.28
C GLU A 624 32.35 -17.92 23.06
N GLY A 625 32.63 -16.95 22.18
CA GLY A 625 33.51 -17.13 21.03
C GLY A 625 34.98 -17.38 21.38
N LYS A 626 35.37 -17.19 22.65
CA LYS A 626 36.73 -17.52 23.15
C LYS A 626 36.85 -18.93 23.74
N VAL A 627 35.73 -19.63 23.95
CA VAL A 627 35.72 -21.00 24.53
C VAL A 627 35.19 -22.03 23.50
N SER A 628 34.57 -21.58 22.41
CA SER A 628 33.94 -22.43 21.38
C SER A 628 34.70 -22.57 20.06
N ALA A 629 36.02 -22.37 20.03
CA ALA A 629 36.82 -22.72 18.84
C ALA A 629 36.79 -24.24 18.52
N GLU A 630 36.38 -25.08 19.48
CA GLU A 630 36.29 -26.54 19.31
C GLU A 630 34.84 -27.09 19.27
N SER A 631 33.81 -26.24 19.38
CA SER A 631 32.40 -26.70 19.43
C SER A 631 31.57 -26.32 18.20
N TYR A 632 32.20 -25.93 17.09
CA TYR A 632 31.54 -25.72 15.80
C TYR A 632 31.25 -27.02 15.04
N SER A 633 31.49 -28.18 15.67
CA SER A 633 30.96 -29.47 15.23
C SER A 633 29.69 -29.77 16.02
N LEU A 634 28.58 -30.02 15.30
CA LEU A 634 27.25 -30.48 15.77
C LEU A 634 26.19 -29.39 16.02
N CYS A 635 25.45 -29.07 14.96
CA CYS A 635 23.99 -29.20 14.94
C CYS A 635 23.52 -29.26 13.47
N SER A 636 23.38 -30.50 12.97
CA SER A 636 23.10 -30.84 11.58
C SER A 636 21.60 -30.99 11.26
N ASP A 637 20.69 -30.66 12.19
CA ASP A 637 19.30 -31.13 12.10
C ASP A 637 18.24 -30.02 11.90
N SER A 638 18.58 -28.94 11.19
CA SER A 638 17.57 -27.94 10.77
C SER A 638 17.70 -27.53 9.30
N PHE A 639 18.16 -28.48 8.47
CA PHE A 639 18.30 -28.31 7.03
C PHE A 639 17.73 -29.52 6.27
N GLU A 640 16.46 -29.86 6.52
CA GLU A 640 15.69 -30.80 5.68
C GLU A 640 14.41 -30.12 5.19
N LYS A 641 14.58 -29.26 4.18
CA LYS A 641 13.58 -28.92 3.14
C LYS A 641 14.15 -27.78 2.31
N LEU A 642 14.91 -28.17 1.27
CA LEU A 642 15.14 -27.52 -0.02
C LEU A 642 16.48 -28.07 -0.52
N ASP A 643 16.40 -28.98 -1.51
CA ASP A 643 17.51 -29.79 -2.04
C ASP A 643 18.73 -28.96 -2.46
N SER A 644 19.89 -29.42 -2.02
CA SER A 644 21.24 -29.03 -2.42
C SER A 644 22.18 -30.15 -1.97
N GLU A 645 22.36 -31.19 -2.79
CA GLU A 645 23.38 -32.23 -2.55
C GLU A 645 24.65 -31.94 -3.37
N GLU A 646 25.80 -32.26 -2.78
CA GLU A 646 27.20 -32.10 -3.23
C GLU A 646 27.93 -30.77 -2.97
N TRP A 647 28.10 -30.34 -1.71
CA TRP A 647 29.10 -29.30 -1.40
C TRP A 647 29.80 -29.44 -0.05
N LEU A 648 30.58 -30.51 0.18
CA LEU A 648 31.59 -30.53 1.26
C LEU A 648 32.63 -31.66 1.08
N HIS A 649 33.49 -31.57 0.06
CA HIS A 649 34.80 -32.22 0.11
C HIS A 649 35.88 -31.37 -0.55
N GLY A 650 36.83 -30.94 0.27
CA GLY A 650 38.15 -30.48 -0.18
C GLY A 650 38.39 -29.00 0.05
N LEU A 651 39.04 -28.67 1.18
CA LEU A 651 40.27 -27.88 1.19
C LEU A 651 40.88 -27.89 2.59
N GLN A 652 42.20 -28.16 2.61
CA GLN A 652 43.06 -28.20 3.78
C GLN A 652 43.13 -26.84 4.45
N VAL A 653 42.92 -26.84 5.77
CA VAL A 653 43.30 -25.73 6.66
C VAL A 653 44.82 -25.59 6.59
N ALA A 654 45.31 -24.52 5.97
CA ALA A 654 46.63 -24.00 6.28
C ALA A 654 46.47 -23.24 7.60
N GLU A 655 47.09 -23.77 8.67
CA GLU A 655 47.17 -23.11 9.96
C GLU A 655 47.98 -21.80 9.82
N GLU A 656 47.53 -20.77 10.55
CA GLU A 656 48.14 -19.44 10.73
C GLU A 656 47.68 -18.28 9.83
N GLU A 657 46.40 -17.83 9.89
CA GLU A 657 46.06 -16.41 9.62
C GLU A 657 44.90 -15.88 10.50
N ASP A 658 44.88 -14.56 10.67
CA ASP A 658 44.20 -13.69 11.64
C ASP A 658 42.66 -13.90 11.79
N PRO A 659 42.07 -14.03 13.00
CA PRO A 659 40.61 -14.21 13.21
C PRO A 659 39.73 -13.03 12.73
N TYR A 660 40.34 -11.96 12.22
CA TYR A 660 39.66 -10.85 11.55
C TYR A 660 39.20 -11.22 10.14
N ASP A 661 39.75 -12.28 9.54
CA ASP A 661 39.47 -12.65 8.15
C ASP A 661 38.19 -13.49 7.98
N GLU A 662 37.69 -14.17 9.02
CA GLU A 662 36.50 -15.05 8.89
C GLU A 662 35.22 -14.32 8.44
N VAL A 663 34.96 -13.11 8.94
CA VAL A 663 33.78 -12.33 8.48
C VAL A 663 34.02 -11.74 7.10
N SER A 664 35.27 -11.38 6.77
CA SER A 664 35.63 -10.90 5.44
C SER A 664 35.45 -12.02 4.42
N GLN A 665 36.08 -13.18 4.64
CA GLN A 665 35.93 -14.40 3.85
C GLN A 665 34.48 -14.85 3.74
N TYR A 666 33.69 -14.76 4.81
CA TYR A 666 32.25 -15.07 4.75
C TYR A 666 31.49 -14.14 3.82
N LEU A 667 31.73 -12.83 3.90
CA LEU A 667 31.09 -11.83 3.04
C LEU A 667 31.59 -11.95 1.59
N ASP A 668 32.88 -12.20 1.39
CA ASP A 668 33.48 -12.38 0.06
C ASP A 668 33.01 -13.68 -0.58
N HIS A 669 32.83 -14.75 0.19
CA HIS A 669 32.22 -16.00 -0.29
C HIS A 669 30.74 -15.81 -0.68
N LEU A 670 29.98 -14.98 0.06
CA LEU A 670 28.62 -14.61 -0.33
C LEU A 670 28.59 -13.86 -1.68
N LEU A 671 29.62 -13.06 -1.98
CA LEU A 671 29.75 -12.37 -3.27
C LEU A 671 30.17 -13.33 -4.39
N GLN A 672 31.18 -14.17 -4.16
CA GLN A 672 31.74 -15.09 -5.17
C GLN A 672 30.72 -16.12 -5.66
N ARG A 673 29.81 -16.60 -4.80
CA ARG A 673 28.73 -17.53 -5.19
C ARG A 673 27.68 -16.92 -6.14
N THR A 674 27.77 -15.63 -6.48
CA THR A 674 26.75 -14.94 -7.26
C THR A 674 27.19 -14.49 -8.66
N THR A 675 28.47 -14.63 -9.02
CA THR A 675 28.95 -14.30 -10.37
C THR A 675 28.62 -15.42 -11.36
N PRO A 676 27.86 -15.17 -12.44
CA PRO A 676 27.55 -16.17 -13.45
C PRO A 676 28.83 -16.68 -14.13
N GLN A 677 28.96 -18.00 -14.26
CA GLN A 677 30.03 -18.60 -15.06
C GLN A 677 29.62 -18.64 -16.53
N SER A 678 30.57 -18.43 -17.44
CA SER A 678 30.32 -18.45 -18.88
C SER A 678 30.34 -19.89 -19.41
N ASN A 679 29.18 -20.46 -19.68
CA ASN A 679 29.01 -21.83 -20.16
C ASN A 679 28.29 -21.92 -21.53
N LEU A 680 27.57 -20.89 -21.95
CA LEU A 680 26.88 -20.88 -23.25
C LEU A 680 27.84 -20.56 -24.41
N PRO A 681 27.68 -21.16 -25.60
CA PRO A 681 28.51 -20.84 -26.77
C PRO A 681 28.23 -19.41 -27.29
N PRO A 682 29.21 -18.71 -27.90
CA PRO A 682 28.99 -17.42 -28.55
C PRO A 682 28.11 -17.55 -29.80
N THR A 683 27.20 -16.61 -30.04
CA THR A 683 26.39 -16.57 -31.26
C THR A 683 27.28 -16.29 -32.49
N ALA A 684 27.27 -17.19 -33.48
CA ALA A 684 28.09 -17.07 -34.67
C ALA A 684 27.56 -15.97 -35.62
N LEU A 685 28.28 -14.87 -35.75
CA LEU A 685 28.08 -13.86 -36.80
C LEU A 685 28.53 -14.44 -38.17
N ARG A 686 27.68 -15.23 -38.82
CA ARG A 686 27.77 -15.46 -40.28
C ARG A 686 26.39 -15.48 -40.92
N GLY A 687 26.23 -14.60 -41.90
CA GLY A 687 24.99 -14.40 -42.65
C GLY A 687 24.46 -15.67 -43.33
N GLY A 688 23.14 -15.82 -43.29
CA GLY A 688 22.40 -16.83 -44.01
C GLY A 688 20.90 -16.59 -43.86
N LEU A 689 20.27 -16.09 -44.92
CA LEU A 689 18.81 -16.00 -45.06
C LEU A 689 18.19 -17.41 -45.00
N SER A 690 17.09 -17.51 -44.24
CA SER A 690 16.04 -18.53 -44.31
C SER A 690 16.43 -20.00 -44.06
N ARG A 691 16.02 -20.54 -42.91
CA ARG A 691 15.28 -21.82 -42.77
C ARG A 691 14.96 -22.09 -41.29
N PHE A 692 13.71 -22.51 -41.05
CA PHE A 692 13.11 -22.95 -39.79
C PHE A 692 12.75 -21.86 -38.77
N ARG A 693 11.50 -21.38 -38.90
CA ARG A 693 10.72 -20.74 -37.82
C ARG A 693 9.63 -21.71 -37.38
N ALA A 694 9.29 -21.61 -36.09
CA ALA A 694 8.12 -22.16 -35.39
C ALA A 694 8.23 -23.61 -34.87
N ALA A 695 8.46 -23.75 -33.56
CA ALA A 695 7.96 -24.86 -32.74
C ALA A 695 8.23 -24.71 -31.22
N VAL A 696 7.62 -23.74 -30.50
CA VAL A 696 7.40 -23.87 -29.03
C VAL A 696 6.09 -23.22 -28.51
N HIS A 697 5.45 -22.28 -29.21
CA HIS A 697 4.34 -21.50 -28.62
C HIS A 697 2.90 -22.04 -28.75
N THR A 698 2.67 -23.36 -28.78
CA THR A 698 1.30 -23.87 -29.03
C THR A 698 0.86 -25.15 -28.34
N THR A 699 1.51 -25.61 -27.26
CA THR A 699 1.27 -26.98 -26.78
C THR A 699 0.73 -27.14 -25.35
N ARG A 700 0.15 -26.12 -24.71
CA ARG A 700 -0.56 -26.35 -23.43
C ARG A 700 -1.91 -25.63 -23.22
N ASP A 701 -2.20 -24.56 -23.95
CA ASP A 701 -3.43 -23.79 -23.69
C ASP A 701 -4.62 -24.15 -24.59
N LEU A 702 -4.38 -24.85 -25.70
CA LEU A 702 -5.45 -25.14 -26.67
C LEU A 702 -6.34 -26.34 -26.29
N MET A 703 -5.92 -27.20 -25.34
CA MET A 703 -6.68 -28.40 -24.97
C MET A 703 -7.52 -28.26 -23.68
N SER A 704 -7.41 -27.16 -22.92
CA SER A 704 -8.14 -27.02 -21.65
C SER A 704 -9.37 -26.09 -21.72
N LEU A 705 -9.52 -25.26 -22.75
CA LEU A 705 -10.55 -24.21 -22.80
C LEU A 705 -11.72 -24.53 -23.75
N ALA A 706 -11.50 -25.31 -24.80
CA ALA A 706 -12.57 -25.72 -25.71
C ALA A 706 -13.49 -26.80 -25.12
N SER A 707 -12.99 -27.63 -24.19
CA SER A 707 -13.79 -28.63 -23.49
C SER A 707 -14.64 -27.99 -22.38
N LYS A 708 -14.06 -27.07 -21.59
CA LYS A 708 -14.77 -26.40 -20.49
C LYS A 708 -15.78 -25.33 -20.90
N ALA A 709 -15.62 -24.70 -22.07
CA ALA A 709 -16.60 -23.73 -22.58
C ALA A 709 -17.89 -24.40 -23.10
N LYS A 710 -17.84 -25.68 -23.51
CA LYS A 710 -19.02 -26.46 -23.93
C LYS A 710 -19.86 -26.92 -22.73
N ASP A 711 -19.24 -27.14 -21.58
CA ASP A 711 -19.92 -27.62 -20.38
C ASP A 711 -20.71 -26.51 -19.65
N LEU A 712 -20.50 -25.22 -19.98
CA LEU A 712 -21.08 -24.08 -19.25
C LEU A 712 -22.17 -23.27 -19.98
N HIS A 713 -22.60 -23.66 -21.19
CA HIS A 713 -23.76 -23.05 -21.89
C HIS A 713 -23.81 -21.50 -21.92
N VAL A 714 -22.68 -20.82 -22.12
CA VAL A 714 -22.67 -19.35 -22.26
C VAL A 714 -22.84 -18.96 -23.74
N GLN A 715 -23.96 -18.31 -24.06
CA GLN A 715 -24.18 -17.69 -25.37
C GLN A 715 -23.41 -16.34 -25.48
N ASN A 716 -22.88 -16.03 -26.66
CA ASN A 716 -22.18 -14.78 -27.04
C ASN A 716 -20.74 -14.56 -26.52
N VAL A 717 -19.84 -15.46 -26.92
CA VAL A 717 -18.36 -15.32 -26.77
C VAL A 717 -17.74 -14.31 -27.77
N GLY A 718 -18.50 -13.86 -28.78
CA GLY A 718 -17.98 -13.08 -29.92
C GLY A 718 -18.04 -11.55 -29.81
N MET A 719 -18.47 -10.96 -28.70
CA MET A 719 -18.75 -9.50 -28.61
C MET A 719 -17.74 -8.67 -27.80
N TYR A 720 -16.68 -9.29 -27.27
CA TYR A 720 -15.62 -8.56 -26.58
C TYR A 720 -14.58 -8.08 -27.61
N VAL A 721 -14.40 -6.77 -27.73
CA VAL A 721 -13.22 -6.17 -28.37
C VAL A 721 -11.96 -6.83 -27.80
N PRO A 722 -10.98 -7.22 -28.63
CA PRO A 722 -10.53 -8.61 -28.64
C PRO A 722 -9.66 -9.01 -27.45
N SER A 723 -10.05 -10.09 -26.79
CA SER A 723 -9.12 -11.01 -26.10
C SER A 723 -7.97 -11.46 -27.02
N LYS A 724 -8.11 -11.30 -28.34
CA LYS A 724 -7.07 -11.53 -29.35
C LYS A 724 -5.88 -10.57 -29.25
N VAL A 725 -5.96 -9.43 -28.55
CA VAL A 725 -4.77 -8.57 -28.32
C VAL A 725 -3.74 -9.28 -27.41
N PHE A 726 -4.20 -10.19 -26.54
CA PHE A 726 -3.36 -11.04 -25.69
C PHE A 726 -3.37 -12.54 -26.10
N GLN A 727 -4.35 -13.00 -26.90
CA GLN A 727 -4.43 -14.39 -27.37
C GLN A 727 -3.87 -14.64 -28.79
N ALA A 728 -3.54 -13.60 -29.58
CA ALA A 728 -3.06 -13.79 -30.95
C ALA A 728 -1.61 -13.33 -31.16
N SER A 729 -0.66 -13.96 -30.47
CA SER A 729 0.72 -14.11 -30.99
C SER A 729 0.84 -15.42 -31.78
N GLN A 730 -0.13 -15.71 -32.65
CA GLN A 730 -0.13 -16.94 -33.46
C GLN A 730 -0.48 -16.56 -34.90
N GLN A 731 0.56 -16.37 -35.73
CA GLN A 731 0.40 -16.25 -37.17
C GLN A 731 -0.05 -17.61 -37.74
N SER A 732 -1.26 -17.65 -38.29
CA SER A 732 -1.72 -18.75 -39.14
C SER A 732 -1.11 -18.63 -40.54
N VAL A 733 -0.50 -19.69 -41.08
CA VAL A 733 -0.16 -19.75 -42.50
C VAL A 733 -0.37 -21.16 -43.06
N ASN A 734 -1.17 -21.24 -44.11
CA ASN A 734 -1.23 -22.36 -45.06
C ASN A 734 -0.07 -22.24 -46.06
N LEU A 735 0.64 -23.33 -46.32
CA LEU A 735 1.59 -23.43 -47.42
C LEU A 735 1.43 -24.78 -48.13
N LEU A 736 1.06 -24.74 -49.40
CA LEU A 736 1.86 -25.34 -50.47
C LEU A 736 1.30 -24.94 -51.83
N GLY A 737 2.19 -24.43 -52.69
CA GLY A 737 2.01 -24.40 -54.12
C GLY A 737 3.25 -24.97 -54.78
N SER A 738 3.12 -26.14 -55.43
CA SER A 738 3.78 -26.48 -56.71
C SER A 738 3.26 -27.88 -57.17
N PRO A 739 3.47 -28.29 -58.43
CA PRO A 739 2.57 -28.09 -59.56
C PRO A 739 1.82 -29.36 -60.00
N SER A 740 0.58 -29.16 -60.49
CA SER A 740 -0.22 -30.02 -61.40
C SER A 740 -0.19 -31.55 -61.25
N GLN A 741 -1.32 -32.13 -60.79
CA GLN A 741 -2.00 -33.26 -61.45
C GLN A 741 -3.46 -33.38 -60.98
N HIS A 742 -4.36 -33.59 -61.95
CA HIS A 742 -5.82 -33.77 -61.85
C HIS A 742 -6.20 -35.10 -61.17
N ASP A 743 -7.15 -35.09 -60.21
CA ASP A 743 -8.54 -35.60 -60.35
C ASP A 743 -9.19 -36.04 -59.01
N MET A 744 -10.44 -35.57 -58.85
CA MET A 744 -11.63 -36.12 -58.15
C MET A 744 -11.45 -37.05 -56.94
N ASP A 745 -11.87 -36.64 -55.73
CA ASP A 745 -13.24 -36.85 -55.22
C ASP A 745 -13.36 -36.41 -53.74
N GLY A 746 -14.55 -35.97 -53.34
CA GLY A 746 -14.79 -35.30 -52.04
C GLY A 746 -14.72 -36.22 -50.82
N LYS A 747 -14.04 -35.75 -49.76
CA LYS A 747 -14.34 -35.97 -48.33
C LYS A 747 -13.43 -35.13 -47.43
N SER A 748 -14.04 -34.45 -46.47
CA SER A 748 -13.39 -33.58 -45.48
C SER A 748 -12.37 -34.33 -44.63
N HIS A 749 -11.09 -34.00 -44.76
CA HIS A 749 -10.03 -34.35 -43.80
C HIS A 749 -9.37 -33.07 -43.30
N ALA A 750 -9.51 -32.81 -41.99
CA ALA A 750 -8.73 -31.81 -41.27
C ALA A 750 -7.28 -32.30 -41.18
N VAL A 751 -6.37 -31.59 -41.85
CA VAL A 751 -4.93 -31.87 -41.80
C VAL A 751 -4.39 -31.30 -40.49
N TYR A 752 -4.14 -32.18 -39.52
CA TYR A 752 -3.28 -31.90 -38.37
C TYR A 752 -1.83 -31.91 -38.87
N ALA A 753 -1.11 -30.81 -38.71
CA ALA A 753 0.35 -30.81 -38.86
C ALA A 753 0.98 -31.21 -37.52
N GLU A 754 1.54 -32.41 -37.44
CA GLU A 754 2.33 -32.88 -36.30
C GLU A 754 3.66 -32.10 -36.17
N MET A 755 3.99 -31.65 -34.96
CA MET A 755 5.30 -31.12 -34.59
C MET A 755 6.32 -32.26 -34.45
N ASN A 756 7.41 -32.23 -35.22
CA ASN A 756 8.52 -33.18 -35.10
C ASN A 756 9.57 -32.68 -34.08
N LEU A 757 9.34 -32.91 -32.78
CA LEU A 757 10.37 -32.79 -31.74
C LEU A 757 11.34 -33.99 -31.81
N PRO A 758 12.64 -33.83 -31.48
CA PRO A 758 13.56 -34.96 -31.36
C PRO A 758 12.99 -35.97 -30.35
N ARG A 759 12.89 -37.24 -30.74
CA ARG A 759 12.39 -38.30 -29.86
C ARG A 759 13.47 -39.35 -29.62
N ASP A 760 13.56 -39.81 -28.37
CA ASP A 760 14.41 -40.93 -27.99
C ASP A 760 13.82 -42.27 -28.46
N GLU A 761 14.54 -43.36 -28.23
CA GLU A 761 14.12 -44.72 -28.62
C GLU A 761 12.79 -45.15 -27.96
N ASP A 762 12.39 -44.48 -26.86
CA ASP A 762 11.14 -44.71 -26.12
C ASP A 762 9.99 -43.79 -26.56
N GLY A 763 10.22 -42.89 -27.52
CA GLY A 763 9.23 -41.96 -28.06
C GLY A 763 8.99 -40.70 -27.23
N ASN A 764 9.78 -40.44 -26.19
CA ASN A 764 9.78 -39.22 -25.38
C ASN A 764 10.67 -38.14 -26.02
N VAL A 765 10.56 -36.89 -25.58
CA VAL A 765 11.40 -35.79 -26.10
C VAL A 765 12.86 -36.01 -25.69
N ASP A 766 13.75 -36.14 -26.67
CA ASP A 766 15.19 -36.32 -26.45
C ASP A 766 15.82 -35.02 -25.92
N CYS A 767 16.02 -34.99 -24.60
CA CYS A 767 16.61 -33.84 -23.91
C CYS A 767 18.09 -33.65 -24.27
N GLN A 768 18.81 -34.71 -24.64
CA GLN A 768 20.21 -34.63 -25.02
C GLN A 768 20.35 -34.00 -26.40
N ALA A 769 19.47 -34.35 -27.34
CA ALA A 769 19.38 -33.68 -28.63
C ALA A 769 19.05 -32.18 -28.51
N LEU A 770 18.21 -31.78 -27.53
CA LEU A 770 17.96 -30.37 -27.23
C LEU A 770 19.20 -29.64 -26.69
N VAL A 771 19.98 -30.30 -25.82
CA VAL A 771 21.27 -29.77 -25.34
C VAL A 771 22.28 -29.63 -26.49
N ASP A 772 22.35 -30.60 -27.39
CA ASP A 772 23.21 -30.51 -28.57
C ASP A 772 22.76 -29.39 -29.54
N GLN A 773 21.46 -29.10 -29.62
CA GLN A 773 20.95 -27.96 -30.37
C GLN A 773 21.38 -26.61 -29.77
N LEU A 774 21.53 -26.47 -28.44
CA LEU A 774 22.07 -25.25 -27.82
C LEU A 774 23.47 -24.91 -28.34
N ARG A 775 24.27 -25.91 -28.76
CA ARG A 775 25.60 -25.72 -29.35
C ARG A 775 25.58 -25.11 -30.75
N ILE A 776 24.45 -25.21 -31.45
CA ILE A 776 24.32 -24.89 -32.88
C ILE A 776 23.37 -23.70 -33.10
N CYS A 777 22.65 -23.25 -32.05
CA CYS A 777 21.68 -22.16 -32.13
C CYS A 777 22.26 -20.80 -32.57
N PRO A 778 21.75 -20.19 -33.65
CA PRO A 778 22.20 -18.86 -34.11
C PRO A 778 21.66 -17.68 -33.30
N THR A 779 20.55 -17.80 -32.56
CA THR A 779 19.89 -16.65 -31.91
C THR A 779 19.64 -16.84 -30.41
N LEU A 780 19.65 -15.72 -29.66
CA LEU A 780 19.35 -15.71 -28.22
C LEU A 780 17.91 -16.14 -27.92
N GLN A 781 16.97 -15.85 -28.83
CA GLN A 781 15.57 -16.29 -28.72
C GLN A 781 15.47 -17.82 -28.77
N GLU A 782 16.16 -18.47 -29.70
CA GLU A 782 16.16 -19.94 -29.80
C GLU A 782 16.81 -20.59 -28.58
N GLN A 783 17.89 -20.01 -28.06
CA GLN A 783 18.49 -20.47 -26.79
C GLN A 783 17.48 -20.38 -25.64
N ALA A 784 16.72 -19.29 -25.54
CA ALA A 784 15.68 -19.13 -24.50
C ALA A 784 14.55 -20.16 -24.66
N ASP A 785 14.11 -20.42 -25.89
CA ASP A 785 13.04 -21.37 -26.17
C ASP A 785 13.45 -22.81 -25.83
N ILE A 786 14.69 -23.20 -26.14
CA ILE A 786 15.23 -24.52 -25.79
C ILE A 786 15.40 -24.66 -24.27
N LEU A 787 15.99 -23.66 -23.61
CA LEU A 787 16.14 -23.68 -22.16
C LEU A 787 14.79 -23.68 -21.44
N TYR A 788 13.77 -23.01 -21.98
CA TYR A 788 12.41 -23.09 -21.46
C TYR A 788 11.82 -24.50 -21.58
N MET A 789 12.01 -25.17 -22.73
CA MET A 789 11.59 -26.57 -22.88
C MET A 789 12.29 -27.48 -21.89
N LEU A 790 13.61 -27.37 -21.73
CA LEU A 790 14.39 -28.14 -20.76
C LEU A 790 13.92 -27.87 -19.32
N HIS A 791 13.67 -26.61 -18.97
CA HIS A 791 13.12 -26.22 -17.67
C HIS A 791 11.78 -26.89 -17.40
N MET A 792 10.88 -26.91 -18.38
CA MET A 792 9.55 -27.51 -18.25
C MET A 792 9.56 -29.04 -18.21
N LEU A 793 10.53 -29.68 -18.88
CA LEU A 793 10.63 -31.15 -18.97
C LEU A 793 11.41 -31.77 -17.80
N ARG A 794 12.52 -31.15 -17.38
CA ARG A 794 13.47 -31.72 -16.41
C ARG A 794 13.62 -30.90 -15.12
N GLY A 795 13.12 -29.68 -15.10
CA GLY A 795 13.25 -28.76 -13.97
C GLY A 795 14.50 -27.85 -14.04
N PRO A 796 14.56 -26.81 -13.19
CA PRO A 796 15.64 -25.82 -13.20
C PRO A 796 17.01 -26.34 -12.75
N GLU A 797 17.03 -27.27 -11.80
CA GLU A 797 18.27 -27.82 -11.21
C GLU A 797 18.82 -29.02 -12.01
N TRP A 798 18.25 -29.31 -13.19
CA TRP A 798 18.75 -30.38 -14.04
C TRP A 798 20.09 -30.00 -14.69
N HIS A 799 21.09 -30.84 -14.50
CA HIS A 799 22.42 -30.69 -15.08
C HIS A 799 22.44 -31.09 -16.56
N THR A 800 22.98 -30.21 -17.40
CA THR A 800 22.94 -30.35 -18.87
C THR A 800 24.12 -31.13 -19.46
N GLY A 801 25.18 -31.41 -18.68
CA GLY A 801 26.41 -32.05 -19.19
C GLY A 801 27.15 -31.21 -20.24
N LEU A 802 26.87 -29.90 -20.31
CA LEU A 802 27.45 -28.97 -21.28
C LEU A 802 28.87 -28.59 -20.81
N ASP A 803 29.88 -28.99 -21.59
CA ASP A 803 31.31 -28.68 -21.43
C ASP A 803 31.99 -29.13 -20.11
N SER A 804 31.28 -29.78 -19.18
CA SER A 804 31.82 -30.45 -17.99
C SER A 804 30.84 -31.52 -17.44
N GLU A 805 31.29 -32.38 -16.52
CA GLU A 805 30.48 -33.38 -15.80
C GLU A 805 30.50 -33.02 -14.30
N PRO A 806 29.36 -32.75 -13.65
CA PRO A 806 27.98 -32.90 -14.15
C PRO A 806 27.50 -31.78 -15.12
N GLY A 807 28.28 -30.71 -15.34
CA GLY A 807 27.89 -29.61 -16.26
C GLY A 807 26.96 -28.60 -15.62
N PRO A 808 26.71 -27.44 -16.26
CA PRO A 808 25.86 -26.39 -15.71
C PRO A 808 24.39 -26.82 -15.70
N THR A 809 23.66 -26.33 -14.70
CA THR A 809 22.21 -26.50 -14.58
C THR A 809 21.46 -25.64 -15.59
N VAL A 810 20.23 -26.02 -15.92
CA VAL A 810 19.33 -25.20 -16.76
C VAL A 810 19.16 -23.79 -16.20
N LYS A 811 19.10 -23.65 -14.87
CA LYS A 811 19.01 -22.35 -14.17
C LYS A 811 20.28 -21.50 -14.32
N GLU A 812 21.46 -22.09 -14.23
CA GLU A 812 22.72 -21.38 -14.47
C GLU A 812 22.80 -20.89 -15.91
N LEU A 813 22.42 -21.73 -16.89
CA LEU A 813 22.39 -21.35 -18.31
C LEU A 813 21.34 -20.26 -18.60
N LEU A 814 20.16 -20.33 -18.00
CA LEU A 814 19.15 -19.26 -18.10
C LEU A 814 19.63 -17.95 -17.45
N THR A 815 20.37 -18.05 -16.34
CA THR A 815 20.94 -16.87 -15.65
C THR A 815 22.04 -16.23 -16.50
N GLU A 816 22.88 -17.04 -17.15
CA GLU A 816 23.87 -16.55 -18.11
C GLU A 816 23.19 -15.91 -19.34
N LEU A 817 22.17 -16.56 -19.91
CA LEU A 817 21.42 -16.02 -21.04
C LEU A 817 20.75 -14.69 -20.67
N TYR A 818 20.19 -14.58 -19.46
CA TYR A 818 19.61 -13.34 -18.94
C TYR A 818 20.62 -12.18 -18.98
N VAL A 819 21.88 -12.41 -18.59
CA VAL A 819 22.94 -11.38 -18.64
C VAL A 819 23.24 -10.99 -20.08
N ARG A 820 23.43 -11.97 -20.99
CA ARG A 820 23.72 -11.71 -22.42
C ARG A 820 22.60 -10.96 -23.14
N VAL A 821 21.34 -11.33 -22.88
CA VAL A 821 20.17 -10.62 -23.44
C VAL A 821 20.09 -9.21 -22.85
N GLY A 822 20.50 -9.03 -21.59
CA GLY A 822 20.65 -7.73 -20.96
C GLY A 822 21.62 -6.80 -21.68
N GLU A 823 22.79 -7.30 -22.09
CA GLU A 823 23.80 -6.55 -22.86
C GLU A 823 23.27 -6.06 -24.21
N THR A 824 22.47 -6.89 -24.90
CA THR A 824 21.82 -6.55 -26.17
C THR A 824 20.51 -5.75 -26.02
N ARG A 825 20.05 -5.53 -24.78
CA ARG A 825 18.83 -4.78 -24.43
C ARG A 825 17.57 -5.23 -25.19
N GLN A 826 17.43 -6.53 -25.44
CA GLN A 826 16.22 -7.10 -26.06
C GLN A 826 15.08 -7.22 -25.06
N TRP A 827 14.38 -6.11 -24.75
CA TRP A 827 13.46 -5.99 -23.62
C TRP A 827 12.36 -7.06 -23.54
N ALA A 828 11.75 -7.45 -24.67
CA ALA A 828 10.73 -8.49 -24.67
C ALA A 828 11.30 -9.86 -24.24
N LEU A 829 12.51 -10.19 -24.70
CA LEU A 829 13.21 -11.42 -24.35
C LEU A 829 13.71 -11.40 -22.90
N ILE A 830 14.18 -10.24 -22.41
CA ILE A 830 14.56 -10.08 -20.99
C ILE A 830 13.35 -10.32 -20.07
N ARG A 831 12.19 -9.75 -20.40
CA ARG A 831 10.92 -9.98 -19.67
C ARG A 831 10.55 -11.46 -19.65
N TYR A 832 10.67 -12.12 -20.81
CA TYR A 832 10.37 -13.54 -20.95
C TYR A 832 11.28 -14.42 -20.07
N ILE A 833 12.61 -14.25 -20.17
CA ILE A 833 13.59 -15.01 -19.38
C ILE A 833 13.42 -14.71 -17.88
N SER A 834 13.13 -13.46 -17.51
CA SER A 834 12.85 -13.08 -16.12
C SER A 834 11.66 -13.84 -15.56
N GLY A 835 10.61 -14.04 -16.36
CA GLY A 835 9.46 -14.85 -15.99
C GLY A 835 9.79 -16.33 -15.81
N ILE A 836 10.65 -16.91 -16.68
CA ILE A 836 11.12 -18.30 -16.54
C ILE A 836 11.92 -18.47 -15.24
N LEU A 837 12.84 -17.56 -14.97
CA LEU A 837 13.66 -17.55 -13.75
C LEU A 837 12.87 -17.17 -12.48
N LYS A 838 11.60 -16.78 -12.62
CA LYS A 838 10.77 -16.20 -11.54
C LYS A 838 11.49 -15.07 -10.80
N LYS A 839 12.20 -14.22 -11.55
CA LYS A 839 12.91 -13.07 -10.98
C LYS A 839 11.90 -12.14 -10.31
N LYS A 840 12.33 -11.59 -9.17
CA LYS A 840 11.52 -10.77 -8.30
C LYS A 840 11.78 -9.31 -8.62
N VAL A 841 10.74 -8.54 -8.97
CA VAL A 841 10.88 -7.08 -8.97
C VAL A 841 11.12 -6.64 -7.55
N GLU A 842 12.20 -5.88 -7.34
CA GLU A 842 12.54 -5.34 -6.04
C GLU A 842 11.40 -4.46 -5.51
N ALA A 843 11.12 -4.55 -4.20
CA ALA A 843 10.10 -3.76 -3.54
C ALA A 843 8.67 -3.90 -4.13
N LEU A 844 8.31 -5.05 -4.74
CA LEU A 844 6.95 -5.25 -5.27
C LEU A 844 5.87 -5.22 -4.18
N ASP A 845 6.11 -5.89 -3.04
CA ASP A 845 5.18 -5.88 -1.91
C ASP A 845 5.14 -4.51 -1.21
N GLU A 846 6.27 -3.80 -1.17
CA GLU A 846 6.33 -2.39 -0.77
C GLU A 846 5.54 -1.50 -1.72
N ALA A 847 5.67 -1.67 -3.05
CA ALA A 847 4.93 -0.90 -4.05
C ALA A 847 3.41 -1.14 -3.96
N CYS A 848 3.01 -2.39 -3.76
CA CYS A 848 1.62 -2.77 -3.51
C CYS A 848 1.10 -2.09 -2.23
N THR A 849 1.89 -2.17 -1.15
CA THR A 849 1.58 -1.52 0.13
C THR A 849 1.49 0.00 -0.02
N ASP A 850 2.43 0.64 -0.71
CA ASP A 850 2.44 2.08 -0.97
C ASP A 850 1.16 2.53 -1.68
N LEU A 851 0.70 1.80 -2.70
CA LEU A 851 -0.53 2.14 -3.41
C LEU A 851 -1.77 1.96 -2.52
N LEU A 852 -1.85 0.85 -1.78
CA LEU A 852 -2.96 0.56 -0.87
C LEU A 852 -2.98 1.56 0.30
N SER A 853 -1.82 1.97 0.79
CA SER A 853 -1.65 3.00 1.83
C SER A 853 -2.29 4.31 1.39
N HIS A 854 -2.06 4.72 0.15
CA HIS A 854 -2.67 5.91 -0.46
C HIS A 854 -4.14 5.69 -0.86
N GLN A 855 -4.80 4.72 -0.24
CA GLN A 855 -6.22 4.45 -0.36
C GLN A 855 -6.63 4.02 -1.78
N LYS A 856 -5.73 3.35 -2.49
CA LYS A 856 -5.99 2.83 -3.84
C LYS A 856 -6.15 1.33 -3.80
N HIS A 857 -7.34 0.83 -4.09
CA HIS A 857 -7.53 -0.60 -4.32
C HIS A 857 -6.87 -1.00 -5.63
N LEU A 858 -6.30 -2.20 -5.70
CA LEU A 858 -5.64 -2.69 -6.90
C LEU A 858 -6.42 -3.86 -7.50
N THR A 859 -6.40 -3.98 -8.82
CA THR A 859 -6.75 -5.23 -9.49
C THR A 859 -5.70 -5.59 -10.54
N VAL A 860 -5.45 -6.89 -10.67
CA VAL A 860 -4.54 -7.48 -11.66
C VAL A 860 -5.33 -8.43 -12.57
N GLY A 861 -4.90 -8.57 -13.82
CA GLY A 861 -5.65 -9.29 -14.86
C GLY A 861 -6.72 -8.42 -15.55
N LEU A 862 -7.36 -8.98 -16.57
CA LEU A 862 -8.40 -8.32 -17.38
C LEU A 862 -9.81 -8.70 -16.89
N PRO A 863 -10.78 -7.77 -16.91
CA PRO A 863 -12.17 -8.10 -16.60
C PRO A 863 -12.83 -9.03 -17.63
N PRO A 864 -13.94 -9.70 -17.25
CA PRO A 864 -14.54 -9.74 -15.90
C PRO A 864 -13.90 -10.80 -14.98
N GLU A 865 -14.28 -10.82 -13.70
CA GLU A 865 -13.97 -11.93 -12.77
C GLU A 865 -14.41 -13.27 -13.37
N PRO A 866 -13.66 -14.38 -13.20
CA PRO A 866 -12.57 -14.60 -12.25
C PRO A 866 -11.14 -14.32 -12.75
N ARG A 867 -11.00 -13.79 -13.98
CA ARG A 867 -9.70 -13.46 -14.62
C ARG A 867 -9.05 -12.26 -13.95
N GLU A 868 -9.85 -11.28 -13.58
CA GLU A 868 -9.44 -10.17 -12.73
C GLU A 868 -9.40 -10.60 -11.25
N LYS A 869 -8.31 -10.25 -10.56
CA LYS A 869 -8.13 -10.49 -9.11
C LYS A 869 -8.03 -9.16 -8.39
N THR A 870 -8.77 -9.02 -7.29
CA THR A 870 -8.73 -7.82 -6.45
C THR A 870 -7.73 -7.97 -5.31
N ILE A 871 -6.93 -6.93 -5.10
CA ILE A 871 -6.04 -6.78 -3.96
C ILE A 871 -6.53 -5.55 -3.18
N SER A 872 -7.17 -5.80 -2.04
CA SER A 872 -7.74 -4.77 -1.16
C SER A 872 -6.96 -4.54 0.12
N THR A 873 -6.04 -5.44 0.45
CA THR A 873 -5.18 -5.37 1.63
C THR A 873 -3.75 -5.67 1.22
N PRO A 874 -2.75 -5.12 1.92
CA PRO A 874 -1.38 -5.52 1.72
C PRO A 874 -1.25 -7.04 1.85
N VAL A 875 -0.51 -7.66 0.93
CA VAL A 875 -0.33 -9.11 0.87
C VAL A 875 1.17 -9.43 0.92
N PRO A 876 1.56 -10.56 1.54
CA PRO A 876 2.95 -11.01 1.48
C PRO A 876 3.42 -11.20 0.04
N TYR A 877 4.71 -10.97 -0.18
CA TYR A 877 5.33 -11.03 -1.52
C TYR A 877 4.97 -12.31 -2.30
N GLU A 878 5.08 -13.49 -1.66
CA GLU A 878 4.84 -14.77 -2.33
C GLU A 878 3.40 -14.95 -2.78
N GLU A 879 2.45 -14.49 -1.96
CA GLU A 879 1.04 -14.51 -2.29
C GLU A 879 0.71 -13.51 -3.40
N LEU A 880 1.33 -12.33 -3.38
CA LEU A 880 1.17 -11.31 -4.41
C LEU A 880 1.62 -11.82 -5.79
N VAL A 881 2.79 -12.45 -5.87
CA VAL A 881 3.29 -13.04 -7.13
C VAL A 881 2.37 -14.14 -7.63
N ARG A 882 1.90 -15.04 -6.74
CA ARG A 882 0.95 -16.09 -7.10
C ARG A 882 -0.34 -15.50 -7.68
N LEU A 883 -0.89 -14.44 -7.07
CA LEU A 883 -2.09 -13.76 -7.57
C LEU A 883 -1.87 -13.14 -8.96
N ILE A 884 -0.71 -12.54 -9.20
CA ILE A 884 -0.34 -11.96 -10.51
C ILE A 884 -0.20 -13.06 -11.57
N ASP A 885 0.46 -14.17 -11.24
CA ASP A 885 0.66 -15.30 -12.17
C ASP A 885 -0.68 -15.96 -12.55
N GLU A 886 -1.58 -16.13 -11.58
CA GLU A 886 -2.95 -16.64 -11.81
C GLU A 886 -3.77 -15.69 -12.68
N ALA A 887 -3.72 -14.39 -12.40
CA ALA A 887 -4.43 -13.36 -13.17
C ALA A 887 -3.88 -13.17 -14.59
N SER A 888 -2.61 -13.52 -14.80
CA SER A 888 -1.93 -13.44 -16.10
C SER A 888 -2.12 -14.70 -16.95
N GLU A 889 -2.99 -15.63 -16.55
CA GLU A 889 -3.24 -16.91 -17.25
C GLU A 889 -1.94 -17.71 -17.51
N LYS A 890 -0.95 -17.61 -16.59
CA LYS A 890 0.41 -18.18 -16.71
C LYS A 890 1.25 -17.63 -17.87
N ASN A 891 0.88 -16.49 -18.45
CA ASN A 891 1.74 -15.76 -19.37
C ASN A 891 2.87 -15.08 -18.58
N LEU A 892 4.07 -15.66 -18.70
CA LEU A 892 5.28 -15.25 -17.98
C LEU A 892 5.61 -13.77 -18.22
N SER A 893 5.52 -13.31 -19.47
CA SER A 893 5.91 -11.95 -19.83
C SER A 893 4.88 -10.90 -19.35
N VAL A 894 3.58 -11.23 -19.38
CA VAL A 894 2.52 -10.35 -18.83
C VAL A 894 2.58 -10.28 -17.30
N SER A 895 2.95 -11.38 -16.62
CA SER A 895 3.17 -11.37 -15.17
C SER A 895 4.27 -10.38 -14.80
N ILE A 896 5.43 -10.45 -15.46
CA ILE A 896 6.54 -9.51 -15.23
C ILE A 896 6.15 -8.07 -15.58
N LEU A 897 5.45 -7.84 -16.70
CA LEU A 897 4.95 -6.53 -17.07
C LEU A 897 3.99 -5.96 -16.01
N THR A 898 3.11 -6.79 -15.45
CA THR A 898 2.19 -6.38 -14.38
C THR A 898 2.95 -5.95 -13.13
N GLN A 899 4.03 -6.67 -12.77
CA GLN A 899 4.91 -6.29 -11.66
C GLN A 899 5.62 -4.95 -11.94
N GLU A 900 6.15 -4.73 -13.15
CA GLU A 900 6.75 -3.44 -13.55
C GLU A 900 5.77 -2.27 -13.41
N ILE A 901 4.57 -2.40 -14.00
CA ILE A 901 3.56 -1.34 -13.97
C ILE A 901 3.15 -1.02 -12.52
N MET A 902 3.03 -2.03 -11.65
CA MET A 902 2.74 -1.81 -10.24
C MET A 902 3.81 -0.96 -9.55
N VAL A 903 5.10 -1.24 -9.80
CA VAL A 903 6.20 -0.44 -9.26
C VAL A 903 6.20 0.97 -9.83
N TYR A 904 5.97 1.15 -11.14
CA TYR A 904 5.89 2.48 -11.75
C TYR A 904 4.72 3.31 -11.19
N LEU A 905 3.57 2.69 -10.97
CA LEU A 905 2.43 3.33 -10.31
C LEU A 905 2.81 3.78 -8.89
N ALA A 906 3.49 2.94 -8.11
CA ALA A 906 3.96 3.31 -6.77
C ALA A 906 4.99 4.45 -6.82
N MET A 907 5.92 4.45 -7.78
CA MET A 907 6.85 5.56 -7.99
C MET A 907 6.12 6.88 -8.29
N TYR A 908 5.08 6.85 -9.14
CA TYR A 908 4.26 8.03 -9.41
C TYR A 908 3.42 8.44 -8.21
N MET A 909 2.93 7.50 -7.40
CA MET A 909 2.19 7.83 -6.18
C MET A 909 3.07 8.62 -5.21
N ARG A 910 4.34 8.22 -5.05
CA ARG A 910 5.32 8.88 -4.18
C ARG A 910 5.76 10.25 -4.70
N THR A 911 5.98 10.38 -6.01
CA THR A 911 6.55 11.61 -6.60
C THR A 911 5.49 12.62 -7.06
N GLN A 912 4.34 12.15 -7.54
CA GLN A 912 3.28 12.96 -8.13
C GLN A 912 1.88 12.39 -7.78
N PRO A 913 1.48 12.39 -6.49
CA PRO A 913 0.20 11.82 -6.05
C PRO A 913 -1.03 12.47 -6.72
N ALA A 914 -0.88 13.70 -7.23
CA ALA A 914 -1.91 14.41 -8.00
C ALA A 914 -2.42 13.63 -9.23
N LEU A 915 -1.62 12.73 -9.81
CA LEU A 915 -2.03 11.89 -10.95
C LEU A 915 -3.15 10.90 -10.60
N PHE A 916 -3.27 10.55 -9.32
CA PHE A 916 -4.21 9.56 -8.79
C PHE A 916 -5.40 10.21 -8.07
N VAL A 917 -5.52 11.53 -8.16
CA VAL A 917 -6.72 12.24 -7.71
C VAL A 917 -7.92 11.62 -8.45
N GLU A 918 -9.02 11.43 -7.74
CA GLU A 918 -10.27 10.87 -8.27
C GLU A 918 -10.24 9.40 -8.69
N MET A 919 -9.10 8.72 -8.50
CA MET A 919 -9.00 7.28 -8.72
C MET A 919 -9.11 6.57 -7.38
N PHE A 920 -10.14 5.74 -7.21
CA PHE A 920 -10.25 4.90 -6.01
C PHE A 920 -9.66 3.50 -6.20
N ARG A 921 -9.82 2.95 -7.40
CA ARG A 921 -9.32 1.62 -7.77
C ARG A 921 -8.49 1.70 -9.03
N ILE A 922 -7.28 1.14 -8.99
CA ILE A 922 -6.36 1.06 -10.11
C ILE A 922 -6.45 -0.35 -10.70
N ARG A 923 -6.92 -0.44 -11.95
CA ARG A 923 -7.06 -1.71 -12.68
C ARG A 923 -5.89 -1.90 -13.63
N ILE A 924 -4.85 -2.60 -13.16
CA ILE A 924 -3.56 -2.67 -13.86
C ILE A 924 -3.73 -3.32 -15.24
N GLY A 925 -4.56 -4.37 -15.37
CA GLY A 925 -4.84 -5.00 -16.66
C GLY A 925 -5.50 -4.05 -17.68
N LEU A 926 -6.46 -3.22 -17.25
CA LEU A 926 -7.08 -2.22 -18.13
C LEU A 926 -6.10 -1.10 -18.51
N ILE A 927 -5.21 -0.71 -17.60
CA ILE A 927 -4.14 0.25 -17.92
C ILE A 927 -3.24 -0.32 -19.03
N ILE A 928 -2.80 -1.58 -18.92
CA ILE A 928 -1.99 -2.24 -19.94
C ILE A 928 -2.76 -2.30 -21.29
N GLN A 929 -4.06 -2.62 -21.26
CA GLN A 929 -4.89 -2.63 -22.47
C GLN A 929 -5.01 -1.25 -23.12
N VAL A 930 -5.19 -0.19 -22.32
CA VAL A 930 -5.22 1.19 -22.79
C VAL A 930 -3.87 1.58 -23.40
N MET A 931 -2.76 1.23 -22.75
CA MET A 931 -1.42 1.47 -23.29
C MET A 931 -1.24 0.81 -24.67
N ALA A 932 -1.63 -0.45 -24.82
CA ALA A 932 -1.57 -1.15 -26.12
C ALA A 932 -2.50 -0.50 -27.17
N THR A 933 -3.71 -0.09 -26.78
CA THR A 933 -4.68 0.54 -27.69
C THR A 933 -4.20 1.91 -28.16
N GLU A 934 -3.64 2.71 -27.27
CA GLU A 934 -3.09 4.03 -27.60
C GLU A 934 -1.84 3.92 -28.49
N LEU A 935 -1.00 2.89 -28.29
CA LEU A 935 0.08 2.58 -29.22
C LEU A 935 -0.45 2.17 -30.60
N ALA A 936 -1.49 1.34 -30.66
CA ALA A 936 -2.11 0.92 -31.93
C ALA A 936 -2.63 2.13 -32.72
N LEU A 937 -3.30 3.07 -32.04
CA LEU A 937 -3.81 4.30 -32.64
C LEU A 937 -2.68 5.22 -33.12
N SER A 938 -1.65 5.42 -32.28
CA SER A 938 -0.54 6.33 -32.58
C SER A 938 0.37 5.81 -33.69
N LEU A 939 0.58 4.49 -33.74
CA LEU A 939 1.44 3.83 -34.74
C LEU A 939 0.68 3.35 -35.98
N HIS A 940 -0.65 3.54 -36.02
CA HIS A 940 -1.55 3.03 -37.06
C HIS A 940 -1.33 1.54 -37.38
N CYS A 941 -1.14 0.72 -36.34
CA CYS A 941 -0.81 -0.69 -36.47
C CYS A 941 -1.92 -1.62 -35.96
N SER A 942 -1.80 -2.91 -36.24
CA SER A 942 -2.74 -3.90 -35.70
C SER A 942 -2.57 -4.06 -34.18
N GLY A 943 -3.60 -4.57 -33.50
CA GLY A 943 -3.53 -4.80 -32.05
C GLY A 943 -2.43 -5.79 -31.64
N THR A 944 -2.11 -6.78 -32.49
CA THR A 944 -1.02 -7.74 -32.22
C THR A 944 0.34 -7.08 -32.33
N GLU A 945 0.53 -6.25 -33.36
CA GLU A 945 1.75 -5.47 -33.54
C GLU A 945 1.94 -4.45 -32.41
N ALA A 946 0.84 -3.85 -31.91
CA ALA A 946 0.89 -2.93 -30.79
C ALA A 946 1.33 -3.61 -29.48
N THR A 947 0.84 -4.83 -29.21
CA THR A 947 1.30 -5.63 -28.05
C THR A 947 2.78 -5.98 -28.16
N GLU A 948 3.26 -6.39 -29.34
CA GLU A 948 4.68 -6.68 -29.56
C GLU A 948 5.55 -5.43 -29.35
N ASN A 949 5.12 -4.27 -29.84
CA ASN A 949 5.80 -3.00 -29.60
C ASN A 949 5.80 -2.63 -28.11
N LEU A 950 4.68 -2.84 -27.40
CA LEU A 950 4.58 -2.62 -25.95
C LEU A 950 5.59 -3.48 -25.18
N MET A 951 5.68 -4.78 -25.49
CA MET A 951 6.60 -5.70 -24.83
C MET A 951 8.08 -5.39 -25.10
N ASN A 952 8.37 -4.67 -26.20
CA ASN A 952 9.71 -4.23 -26.57
C ASN A 952 10.07 -2.83 -26.07
N LEU A 953 9.17 -2.11 -25.39
CA LEU A 953 9.52 -0.81 -24.78
C LEU A 953 10.56 -0.99 -23.67
N SER A 954 11.53 -0.07 -23.61
CA SER A 954 12.42 0.02 -22.46
C SER A 954 11.64 0.36 -21.18
N PRO A 955 12.17 0.04 -19.99
CA PRO A 955 11.57 0.45 -18.72
C PRO A 955 11.19 1.94 -18.65
N SER A 956 12.06 2.84 -19.11
CA SER A 956 11.80 4.28 -19.10
C SER A 956 10.74 4.72 -20.10
N ASP A 957 10.71 4.15 -21.31
CA ASP A 957 9.68 4.46 -22.31
C ASP A 957 8.32 3.93 -21.86
N MET A 958 8.27 2.73 -21.26
CA MET A 958 7.06 2.17 -20.68
C MET A 958 6.52 3.01 -19.52
N LYS A 959 7.39 3.45 -18.61
CA LYS A 959 7.05 4.36 -17.52
C LYS A 959 6.56 5.72 -18.06
N SER A 960 7.14 6.22 -19.15
CA SER A 960 6.72 7.48 -19.80
C SER A 960 5.34 7.35 -20.44
N LEU A 961 5.08 6.26 -21.17
CA LEU A 961 3.76 5.94 -21.70
C LEU A 961 2.70 5.94 -20.60
N LEU A 962 2.99 5.27 -19.48
CA LEU A 962 2.10 5.24 -18.32
C LEU A 962 1.80 6.65 -17.78
N TYR A 963 2.79 7.54 -17.70
CA TYR A 963 2.57 8.93 -17.30
C TYR A 963 1.65 9.69 -18.24
N HIS A 964 1.75 9.50 -19.55
CA HIS A 964 0.84 10.14 -20.49
C HIS A 964 -0.59 9.61 -20.33
N ILE A 965 -0.77 8.31 -20.13
CA ILE A 965 -2.07 7.70 -19.83
C ILE A 965 -2.68 8.28 -18.54
N LEU A 966 -1.90 8.34 -17.46
CA LEU A 966 -2.36 8.88 -16.18
C LEU A 966 -2.64 10.39 -16.27
N SER A 967 -1.77 11.18 -16.90
CA SER A 967 -1.96 12.63 -17.01
C SER A 967 -3.08 13.02 -17.99
N GLY A 968 -3.45 12.12 -18.90
CA GLY A 968 -4.42 12.39 -19.96
C GLY A 968 -3.92 13.39 -21.01
N LYS A 969 -2.61 13.66 -21.04
CA LYS A 969 -1.98 14.52 -22.05
C LYS A 969 -1.88 13.78 -23.39
N GLU A 970 -1.95 14.53 -24.49
CA GLU A 970 -1.63 14.02 -25.82
C GLU A 970 -0.11 13.80 -25.93
N PHE A 971 0.28 12.80 -26.72
CA PHE A 971 1.68 12.41 -26.91
C PHE A 971 1.87 11.88 -28.33
N GLY A 972 3.06 12.11 -28.88
CA GLY A 972 3.47 11.58 -30.18
C GLY A 972 4.25 10.28 -30.02
N VAL A 973 4.04 9.33 -30.92
CA VAL A 973 4.80 8.07 -30.98
C VAL A 973 5.40 7.95 -32.37
N GLU A 974 6.73 7.83 -32.44
CA GLU A 974 7.44 7.64 -33.70
C GLU A 974 8.17 6.30 -33.71
N LYS A 975 8.11 5.59 -34.85
CA LYS A 975 9.00 4.44 -35.12
C LYS A 975 10.28 4.97 -35.74
N SER A 976 11.35 4.99 -34.96
CA SER A 976 12.68 5.31 -35.49
C SER A 976 13.35 4.04 -36.02
N MET A 977 13.64 4.01 -37.33
CA MET A 977 14.57 3.03 -37.90
C MET A 977 15.99 3.58 -37.78
N ARG A 978 16.76 3.13 -36.78
CA ARG A 978 18.22 3.36 -36.81
C ARG A 978 18.81 2.41 -37.85
N SER A 979 19.34 2.95 -38.94
CA SER A 979 20.20 2.17 -39.85
C SER A 979 21.59 2.11 -39.22
N VAL A 980 21.99 0.97 -38.66
CA VAL A 980 23.30 0.32 -38.81
C VAL A 980 23.18 -1.04 -38.12
N ASP A 981 23.50 -2.08 -38.89
CA ASP A 981 23.62 -3.52 -38.57
C ASP A 981 22.35 -4.39 -38.41
N SER A 982 22.44 -5.59 -38.98
CA SER A 982 21.38 -6.40 -39.58
C SER A 982 20.50 -7.22 -38.62
N SER A 983 20.26 -6.75 -37.39
CA SER A 983 19.27 -7.32 -36.46
C SER A 983 18.20 -6.28 -36.15
N LEU A 984 17.16 -6.25 -36.99
CA LEU A 984 16.10 -5.26 -36.98
C LEU A 984 15.15 -5.45 -35.79
N THR A 985 15.17 -4.55 -34.81
CA THR A 985 14.01 -4.29 -33.93
C THR A 985 13.63 -2.81 -34.05
N PRO A 986 12.37 -2.49 -34.41
CA PRO A 986 11.92 -1.10 -34.46
C PRO A 986 11.95 -0.50 -33.05
N THR A 987 12.70 0.59 -32.86
CA THR A 987 12.70 1.30 -31.57
C THR A 987 11.58 2.34 -31.61
N VAL A 988 10.62 2.20 -30.70
CA VAL A 988 9.51 3.15 -30.52
C VAL A 988 9.96 4.23 -29.55
N SER A 989 9.95 5.50 -29.97
CA SER A 989 10.21 6.65 -29.09
C SER A 989 8.91 7.43 -28.82
N ILE A 990 8.75 7.87 -27.58
CA ILE A 990 7.59 8.65 -27.11
C ILE A 990 8.04 10.08 -26.84
N HIS A 991 7.36 11.06 -27.44
CA HIS A 991 7.69 12.48 -27.32
C HIS A 991 6.49 13.31 -26.85
N ASP A 992 6.77 14.34 -26.03
CA ASP A 992 5.78 15.34 -25.65
C ASP A 992 5.34 16.14 -26.88
N MET A 993 4.04 16.25 -27.13
CA MET A 993 3.49 17.22 -28.08
C MET A 993 3.26 18.56 -27.36
N GLU A 994 3.71 19.67 -27.95
CA GLU A 994 3.43 21.01 -27.40
C GLU A 994 1.92 21.26 -27.29
N ALA A 995 1.52 21.84 -26.16
CA ALA A 995 0.13 21.92 -25.72
C ALA A 995 -0.78 22.68 -26.70
N ALA A 996 -1.51 21.95 -27.54
CA ALA A 996 -2.69 22.45 -28.22
C ALA A 996 -3.86 22.57 -27.21
N GLY A 997 -3.92 23.69 -26.49
CA GLY A 997 -5.14 24.16 -25.82
C GLY A 997 -5.49 23.51 -24.46
N ALA A 998 -5.31 24.31 -23.39
CA ALA A 998 -5.99 24.25 -22.09
C ALA A 998 -6.22 22.87 -21.43
N THR A 999 -5.16 22.26 -20.90
CA THR A 999 -5.26 21.10 -19.99
C THR A 999 -4.80 21.44 -18.56
N ARG A 1000 -5.63 22.20 -17.83
CA ARG A 1000 -5.70 22.16 -16.37
C ARG A 1000 -7.17 21.89 -15.95
N PRO A 1001 -7.40 21.21 -14.81
CA PRO A 1001 -8.65 20.56 -14.49
C PRO A 1001 -9.64 21.55 -13.87
N GLU A 1002 -10.06 22.57 -14.61
CA GLU A 1002 -11.24 23.31 -14.19
C GLU A 1002 -12.47 22.64 -14.79
N ARG A 1003 -13.14 21.83 -13.97
CA ARG A 1003 -14.58 21.52 -14.10
C ARG A 1003 -15.43 22.79 -13.92
N SER A 1004 -14.99 23.92 -14.43
CA SER A 1004 -15.66 25.22 -14.38
C SER A 1004 -17.00 25.16 -15.11
N GLY A 1005 -17.13 24.34 -16.16
CA GLY A 1005 -18.41 24.06 -16.81
C GLY A 1005 -19.48 23.52 -15.85
N LEU A 1006 -19.10 22.63 -14.92
CA LEU A 1006 -20.03 22.00 -13.97
C LEU A 1006 -20.44 22.96 -12.83
N LEU A 1007 -19.51 23.78 -12.33
CA LEU A 1007 -19.78 24.81 -11.33
C LEU A 1007 -20.61 25.97 -11.90
N ARG A 1008 -20.32 26.36 -13.15
CA ARG A 1008 -21.06 27.37 -13.90
C ARG A 1008 -22.48 26.89 -14.18
N LEU A 1009 -22.67 25.65 -14.63
CA LEU A 1009 -23.99 25.03 -14.80
C LEU A 1009 -24.75 24.92 -13.45
N LYS A 1010 -24.08 24.51 -12.36
CA LYS A 1010 -24.68 24.47 -11.01
C LYS A 1010 -25.11 25.87 -10.54
N SER A 1011 -24.32 26.91 -10.83
CA SER A 1011 -24.65 28.30 -10.49
C SER A 1011 -25.80 28.85 -11.35
N GLU A 1012 -25.86 28.49 -12.63
CA GLU A 1012 -26.93 28.87 -13.56
C GLU A 1012 -28.26 28.16 -13.23
N ILE A 1013 -28.21 26.88 -12.87
CA ILE A 1013 -29.37 26.11 -12.37
C ILE A 1013 -29.87 26.69 -11.04
N LYS A 1014 -28.96 26.94 -10.08
CA LYS A 1014 -29.34 27.56 -8.78
C LYS A 1014 -29.92 28.97 -8.95
N GLN A 1015 -29.30 29.83 -9.77
CA GLN A 1015 -29.79 31.20 -9.98
C GLN A 1015 -31.18 31.22 -10.65
N LYS A 1016 -31.42 30.39 -11.67
CA LYS A 1016 -32.71 30.37 -12.37
C LYS A 1016 -33.84 29.75 -11.54
N VAL A 1017 -33.56 28.73 -10.73
CA VAL A 1017 -34.55 28.15 -9.80
C VAL A 1017 -34.86 29.12 -8.66
N LEU A 1018 -33.86 29.83 -8.12
CA LEU A 1018 -34.06 30.87 -7.10
C LEU A 1018 -34.86 32.08 -7.65
N SER A 1019 -34.66 32.48 -8.91
CA SER A 1019 -35.48 33.53 -9.53
C SER A 1019 -36.94 33.11 -9.73
N SER A 1020 -37.20 31.84 -10.04
CA SER A 1020 -38.57 31.30 -10.14
C SER A 1020 -39.25 31.16 -8.77
N SER A 1021 -38.48 30.93 -7.70
CA SER A 1021 -39.01 30.86 -6.32
C SER A 1021 -39.49 32.21 -5.76
N ARG A 1022 -39.04 33.34 -6.31
CA ARG A 1022 -39.50 34.70 -5.89
C ARG A 1022 -40.88 35.08 -6.44
N LEU A 1023 -41.44 34.30 -7.37
CA LEU A 1023 -42.76 34.56 -7.97
C LEU A 1023 -43.91 33.82 -7.27
N CYS A 1024 -43.64 32.98 -6.25
CA CYS A 1024 -44.67 32.24 -5.53
C CYS A 1024 -44.60 32.48 -4.01
N SER A 1025 -45.27 33.53 -3.54
CA SER A 1025 -45.62 33.70 -2.13
C SER A 1025 -47.01 33.12 -1.87
N CYS A 1026 -47.10 31.81 -1.67
CA CYS A 1026 -48.14 31.15 -0.86
C CYS A 1026 -47.79 29.66 -0.70
N GLY A 1027 -47.73 29.20 0.55
CA GLY A 1027 -47.17 27.90 0.90
C GLY A 1027 -48.01 26.72 0.42
N VAL A 1028 -47.52 26.03 -0.61
CA VAL A 1028 -47.46 24.56 -0.78
C VAL A 1028 -46.35 24.32 -1.81
N PHE A 1029 -45.26 23.64 -1.43
CA PHE A 1029 -44.18 23.29 -2.37
C PHE A 1029 -44.68 22.19 -3.32
N ASN A 1030 -44.93 22.53 -4.58
CA ASN A 1030 -45.51 21.62 -5.57
C ASN A 1030 -44.40 21.10 -6.52
N PHE A 1031 -44.18 19.78 -6.56
CA PHE A 1031 -43.15 19.12 -7.37
C PHE A 1031 -43.23 19.45 -8.88
N ALA A 1032 -44.44 19.73 -9.39
CA ALA A 1032 -44.67 20.13 -10.77
C ALA A 1032 -43.90 21.40 -11.18
N ALA A 1033 -43.70 22.35 -10.25
CA ALA A 1033 -42.98 23.60 -10.53
C ALA A 1033 -41.48 23.36 -10.80
N VAL A 1034 -40.89 22.31 -10.21
CA VAL A 1034 -39.48 21.93 -10.42
C VAL A 1034 -39.31 21.25 -11.79
N SER A 1035 -40.25 20.39 -12.17
CA SER A 1035 -40.29 19.76 -13.50
C SER A 1035 -40.45 20.81 -14.60
N VAL A 1036 -41.34 21.79 -14.41
CA VAL A 1036 -41.51 22.91 -15.35
C VAL A 1036 -40.25 23.80 -15.39
N ALA A 1037 -39.56 24.03 -14.26
CA ALA A 1037 -38.30 24.78 -14.23
C ALA A 1037 -37.15 24.08 -14.99
N LEU A 1038 -37.03 22.74 -14.89
CA LEU A 1038 -36.05 21.95 -15.65
C LEU A 1038 -36.40 21.88 -17.15
N VAL A 1039 -37.68 21.79 -17.51
CA VAL A 1039 -38.15 21.83 -18.90
C VAL A 1039 -37.94 23.23 -19.53
N LEU A 1040 -38.24 24.30 -18.79
CA LEU A 1040 -37.95 25.69 -19.20
C LEU A 1040 -36.44 25.96 -19.30
N PHE A 1041 -35.62 25.34 -18.45
CA PHE A 1041 -34.16 25.39 -18.56
C PHE A 1041 -33.67 24.77 -19.88
N ALA A 1042 -34.27 23.65 -20.31
CA ALA A 1042 -33.95 23.00 -21.59
C ALA A 1042 -34.39 23.83 -22.82
N GLN A 1043 -35.41 24.69 -22.70
CA GLN A 1043 -35.88 25.56 -23.78
C GLN A 1043 -35.14 26.92 -23.83
N SER A 1044 -34.66 27.44 -22.69
CA SER A 1044 -34.01 28.76 -22.59
C SER A 1044 -32.56 28.82 -23.09
N ALA A 1045 -31.89 27.69 -23.34
CA ALA A 1045 -30.56 27.66 -23.96
C ALA A 1045 -30.56 28.08 -25.46
N GLY A 1046 -31.73 28.45 -26.00
CA GLY A 1046 -31.97 28.69 -27.42
C GLY A 1046 -31.96 30.14 -27.92
N HIS A 1047 -31.56 31.16 -27.13
CA HIS A 1047 -31.51 32.55 -27.63
C HIS A 1047 -30.21 33.28 -27.29
N VAL A 1048 -29.26 33.23 -28.23
CA VAL A 1048 -28.26 34.29 -28.42
C VAL A 1048 -28.58 34.93 -29.77
N GLN A 1049 -28.89 36.24 -29.76
CA GLN A 1049 -29.29 37.02 -30.92
C GLN A 1049 -28.14 37.14 -31.93
N LEU A 1050 -28.49 36.87 -33.19
CA LEU A 1050 -27.74 37.22 -34.39
C LEU A 1050 -27.56 38.74 -34.49
N LEU A 1051 -26.33 39.17 -34.71
CA LEU A 1051 -26.02 40.46 -35.34
C LEU A 1051 -25.22 40.18 -36.62
N ASP A 1052 -25.77 40.74 -37.70
CA ASP A 1052 -25.45 40.53 -39.11
C ASP A 1052 -24.12 41.13 -39.59
N ASN A 1053 -23.70 40.58 -40.74
CA ASN A 1053 -22.87 41.15 -41.82
C ASN A 1053 -21.37 41.43 -41.57
N ASP A 1054 -20.51 40.64 -42.22
CA ASP A 1054 -20.00 41.10 -43.53
C ASP A 1054 -19.44 39.96 -44.40
N SER A 1055 -19.57 40.18 -45.70
CA SER A 1055 -19.23 39.34 -46.85
C SER A 1055 -17.80 38.77 -46.86
N PHE A 1056 -17.62 37.56 -47.40
CA PHE A 1056 -16.74 37.31 -48.56
C PHE A 1056 -16.96 35.91 -49.12
N SER A 1057 -17.51 35.86 -50.33
CA SER A 1057 -17.42 34.71 -51.24
C SER A 1057 -16.16 34.89 -52.07
N SER A 1058 -15.22 33.95 -52.00
CA SER A 1058 -14.44 33.50 -53.16
C SER A 1058 -13.48 32.36 -52.80
N THR A 1059 -13.32 31.46 -53.76
CA THR A 1059 -12.28 30.41 -53.91
C THR A 1059 -12.40 29.18 -53.01
N LEU A 1060 -13.13 28.19 -53.53
CA LEU A 1060 -12.80 26.78 -53.35
C LEU A 1060 -11.38 26.53 -53.88
N GLU A 1061 -10.51 25.97 -53.05
CA GLU A 1061 -9.47 25.03 -53.48
C GLU A 1061 -9.05 24.13 -52.30
N ASN A 1062 -9.24 22.83 -52.51
CA ASN A 1062 -8.76 21.65 -51.78
C ASN A 1062 -7.84 21.86 -50.56
N GLN A 1063 -8.37 21.51 -49.38
CA GLN A 1063 -7.65 20.74 -48.36
C GLN A 1063 -8.68 20.05 -47.46
N ASP A 1064 -8.76 18.72 -47.53
CA ASP A 1064 -9.42 17.86 -46.53
C ASP A 1064 -8.62 17.96 -45.21
N SER A 1065 -8.78 19.06 -44.47
CA SER A 1065 -8.41 19.07 -43.06
C SER A 1065 -9.52 18.39 -42.29
N LYS A 1066 -9.37 17.08 -41.99
CA LYS A 1066 -10.14 16.44 -40.92
C LYS A 1066 -10.00 17.32 -39.68
N ASP A 1067 -11.12 17.86 -39.19
CA ASP A 1067 -11.17 18.72 -38.02
C ASP A 1067 -10.49 17.99 -36.85
N SER A 1068 -9.37 18.52 -36.34
CA SER A 1068 -8.45 17.78 -35.44
C SER A 1068 -9.03 17.50 -34.04
N ARG A 1069 -10.33 17.71 -33.85
CA ARG A 1069 -11.06 17.60 -32.59
C ARG A 1069 -11.97 16.38 -32.50
N GLN A 1070 -12.17 15.66 -33.61
CA GLN A 1070 -13.01 14.45 -33.65
C GLN A 1070 -12.31 13.30 -32.91
N GLY A 1071 -13.00 12.67 -31.96
CA GLY A 1071 -12.52 11.54 -31.14
C GLY A 1071 -11.92 11.95 -29.79
N GLN A 1072 -11.78 13.25 -29.49
CA GLN A 1072 -11.15 13.73 -28.26
C GLN A 1072 -11.93 13.36 -27.00
N TRP A 1073 -13.26 13.51 -27.01
CA TRP A 1073 -14.09 13.20 -25.84
C TRP A 1073 -14.29 11.70 -25.66
N GLN A 1074 -14.38 10.95 -26.77
CA GLN A 1074 -14.42 9.50 -26.71
C GLN A 1074 -13.12 8.95 -26.08
N ARG A 1075 -11.96 9.44 -26.53
CA ARG A 1075 -10.68 9.10 -25.92
C ARG A 1075 -10.63 9.48 -24.44
N ARG A 1076 -11.07 10.69 -24.08
CA ARG A 1076 -11.12 11.15 -22.68
C ARG A 1076 -11.96 10.22 -21.80
N ARG A 1077 -13.16 9.84 -22.25
CA ARG A 1077 -14.05 8.91 -21.53
C ARG A 1077 -13.45 7.51 -21.42
N ARG A 1078 -12.75 7.03 -22.46
CA ARG A 1078 -12.03 5.75 -22.42
C ARG A 1078 -10.98 5.74 -21.32
N LEU A 1079 -10.14 6.79 -21.29
CA LEU A 1079 -9.10 6.94 -20.27
C LEU A 1079 -9.70 7.07 -18.88
N ASP A 1080 -10.62 8.01 -18.66
CA ASP A 1080 -11.20 8.25 -17.34
C ASP A 1080 -12.01 7.02 -16.85
N GLY A 1081 -12.69 6.32 -17.77
CA GLY A 1081 -13.40 5.06 -17.48
C GLY A 1081 -12.48 3.91 -17.11
N ALA A 1082 -11.35 3.73 -17.81
CA ALA A 1082 -10.39 2.65 -17.56
C ALA A 1082 -9.57 2.91 -16.28
N LEU A 1083 -9.33 4.19 -15.97
CA LEU A 1083 -8.70 4.65 -14.74
C LEU A 1083 -9.67 4.76 -13.56
N ASN A 1084 -10.95 4.40 -13.74
CA ASN A 1084 -12.01 4.49 -12.73
C ASN A 1084 -12.13 5.87 -12.07
N ARG A 1085 -11.95 6.95 -12.84
CA ARG A 1085 -12.02 8.31 -12.31
C ARG A 1085 -13.44 8.74 -12.02
N VAL A 1086 -13.68 9.26 -10.82
CA VAL A 1086 -14.97 9.82 -10.41
C VAL A 1086 -14.79 11.17 -9.71
N PRO A 1087 -15.72 12.14 -9.84
CA PRO A 1087 -15.54 13.45 -9.23
C PRO A 1087 -15.34 13.46 -7.71
N VAL A 1088 -14.66 14.49 -7.20
CA VAL A 1088 -14.52 14.71 -5.76
C VAL A 1088 -15.89 14.71 -5.06
N GLY A 1089 -15.97 13.91 -4.00
CA GLY A 1089 -17.17 13.69 -3.20
C GLY A 1089 -18.28 12.91 -3.89
N PHE A 1090 -17.99 12.21 -4.99
CA PHE A 1090 -18.96 11.37 -5.71
C PHE A 1090 -19.64 10.35 -4.77
N TYR A 1091 -18.86 9.55 -4.03
CA TYR A 1091 -19.42 8.52 -3.16
C TYR A 1091 -20.35 9.10 -2.07
N GLN A 1092 -19.95 10.18 -1.39
CA GLN A 1092 -20.81 10.81 -0.38
C GLN A 1092 -22.12 11.33 -0.98
N LYS A 1093 -22.09 11.80 -2.23
CA LYS A 1093 -23.32 12.20 -2.94
C LYS A 1093 -24.18 11.00 -3.33
N VAL A 1094 -23.57 9.89 -3.78
CA VAL A 1094 -24.29 8.63 -4.05
C VAL A 1094 -24.98 8.12 -2.77
N TRP A 1095 -24.32 8.22 -1.62
CA TRP A 1095 -24.92 7.88 -0.33
C TRP A 1095 -26.20 8.71 -0.07
N LYS A 1096 -26.16 10.03 -0.31
CA LYS A 1096 -27.35 10.91 -0.21
C LYS A 1096 -28.45 10.55 -1.20
N VAL A 1097 -28.11 10.07 -2.41
CA VAL A 1097 -29.10 9.56 -3.38
C VAL A 1097 -29.79 8.31 -2.82
N LEU A 1098 -29.03 7.36 -2.31
CA LEU A 1098 -29.57 6.12 -1.73
C LEU A 1098 -30.45 6.34 -0.51
N GLN A 1099 -30.29 7.44 0.23
CA GLN A 1099 -31.22 7.81 1.29
C GLN A 1099 -32.63 8.18 0.79
N LYS A 1100 -32.75 8.54 -0.51
CA LYS A 1100 -33.99 9.02 -1.11
C LYS A 1100 -34.61 8.04 -2.11
N CYS A 1101 -34.00 6.90 -2.39
CA CYS A 1101 -34.57 5.87 -3.28
C CYS A 1101 -34.45 4.46 -2.67
N HIS A 1102 -35.09 3.46 -3.28
CA HIS A 1102 -34.94 2.07 -2.79
C HIS A 1102 -33.59 1.45 -3.16
N GLY A 1103 -32.96 1.94 -4.24
CA GLY A 1103 -31.63 1.54 -4.69
C GLY A 1103 -31.26 2.14 -6.04
N LEU A 1104 -29.99 2.00 -6.42
CA LEU A 1104 -29.46 2.36 -7.74
C LEU A 1104 -29.10 1.09 -8.50
N SER A 1105 -29.72 0.86 -9.66
CA SER A 1105 -29.35 -0.24 -10.55
C SER A 1105 -28.37 0.24 -11.61
N VAL A 1106 -27.32 -0.54 -11.83
CA VAL A 1106 -26.37 -0.39 -12.95
C VAL A 1106 -26.24 -1.76 -13.61
N GLU A 1107 -26.66 -1.87 -14.87
CA GLU A 1107 -26.60 -3.13 -15.65
C GLU A 1107 -27.25 -4.32 -14.90
N GLY A 1108 -28.42 -4.09 -14.29
CA GLY A 1108 -29.17 -5.10 -13.54
C GLY A 1108 -28.64 -5.39 -12.13
N PHE A 1109 -27.51 -4.81 -11.74
CA PHE A 1109 -26.98 -4.93 -10.38
C PHE A 1109 -27.43 -3.77 -9.51
N VAL A 1110 -28.10 -4.09 -8.41
CA VAL A 1110 -28.68 -3.09 -7.51
C VAL A 1110 -27.74 -2.81 -6.35
N LEU A 1111 -27.42 -1.53 -6.17
CA LEU A 1111 -26.90 -0.94 -4.95
C LEU A 1111 -28.08 -0.56 -4.05
N PRO A 1112 -28.40 -1.35 -3.01
CA PRO A 1112 -29.62 -1.15 -2.24
C PRO A 1112 -29.48 0.02 -1.26
N SER A 1113 -30.59 0.67 -0.95
CA SER A 1113 -30.66 1.70 0.08
C SER A 1113 -30.30 1.19 1.49
N SER A 1114 -30.44 -0.13 1.74
CA SER A 1114 -30.02 -0.77 2.98
C SER A 1114 -28.55 -0.50 3.30
N THR A 1115 -27.69 -0.33 2.29
CA THR A 1115 -26.26 0.02 2.46
C THR A 1115 -26.07 1.27 3.33
N THR A 1116 -26.99 2.23 3.28
CA THR A 1116 -26.92 3.46 4.12
C THR A 1116 -27.21 3.20 5.60
N ARG A 1117 -27.87 2.09 5.92
CA ARG A 1117 -28.08 1.60 7.28
C ARG A 1117 -26.82 0.93 7.82
N GLU A 1118 -26.10 0.24 6.95
CA GLU A 1118 -24.87 -0.50 7.31
C GLU A 1118 -23.66 0.44 7.43
N MET A 1119 -23.56 1.44 6.55
CA MET A 1119 -22.35 2.25 6.40
C MET A 1119 -22.64 3.76 6.46
N THR A 1120 -21.65 4.52 6.91
CA THR A 1120 -21.66 6.00 6.92
C THR A 1120 -21.08 6.56 5.61
N PRO A 1121 -21.38 7.82 5.24
CA PRO A 1121 -20.93 8.38 3.95
C PRO A 1121 -19.42 8.61 3.83
N GLY A 1122 -18.67 8.73 4.93
CA GLY A 1122 -17.21 8.86 4.92
C GLY A 1122 -16.46 7.53 5.08
N GLU A 1123 -17.17 6.41 5.21
CA GLU A 1123 -16.55 5.10 5.26
C GLU A 1123 -16.01 4.65 3.90
N MET A 1124 -14.82 4.05 3.94
CA MET A 1124 -14.20 3.51 2.74
C MET A 1124 -14.95 2.31 2.20
N LYS A 1125 -15.49 1.48 3.10
CA LYS A 1125 -16.33 0.32 2.77
C LYS A 1125 -17.49 0.69 1.84
N PHE A 1126 -18.09 1.88 2.03
CA PHE A 1126 -19.16 2.37 1.17
C PHE A 1126 -18.66 2.71 -0.25
N ALA A 1127 -17.55 3.44 -0.36
CA ALA A 1127 -16.94 3.77 -1.65
C ALA A 1127 -16.55 2.51 -2.44
N VAL A 1128 -15.96 1.52 -1.76
CA VAL A 1128 -15.63 0.19 -2.34
C VAL A 1128 -16.88 -0.49 -2.89
N HIS A 1129 -18.01 -0.44 -2.17
CA HIS A 1129 -19.25 -1.08 -2.60
C HIS A 1129 -19.85 -0.41 -3.85
N VAL A 1130 -19.86 0.93 -3.90
CA VAL A 1130 -20.27 1.69 -5.09
C VAL A 1130 -19.39 1.33 -6.29
N GLU A 1131 -18.07 1.30 -6.10
CA GLU A 1131 -17.14 0.91 -7.15
C GLU A 1131 -17.34 -0.54 -7.59
N SER A 1132 -17.64 -1.47 -6.68
CA SER A 1132 -17.91 -2.86 -7.04
C SER A 1132 -19.09 -2.99 -8.01
N VAL A 1133 -20.09 -2.10 -7.90
CA VAL A 1133 -21.24 -2.08 -8.82
C VAL A 1133 -20.83 -1.47 -10.16
N LEU A 1134 -20.12 -0.33 -10.16
CA LEU A 1134 -19.66 0.34 -11.39
C LEU A 1134 -18.62 -0.48 -12.18
N ASN A 1135 -17.77 -1.25 -11.50
CA ASN A 1135 -16.70 -2.04 -12.13
C ASN A 1135 -17.19 -3.24 -12.92
N ARG A 1136 -18.46 -3.61 -12.79
CA ARG A 1136 -19.09 -4.66 -13.61
C ARG A 1136 -19.30 -4.22 -15.05
N VAL A 1137 -19.27 -2.90 -15.31
CA VAL A 1137 -19.35 -2.35 -16.66
C VAL A 1137 -18.00 -2.56 -17.36
N PRO A 1138 -17.93 -3.39 -18.42
CA PRO A 1138 -16.66 -3.75 -19.04
C PRO A 1138 -16.13 -2.66 -19.98
N GLN A 1139 -16.99 -1.90 -20.66
CA GLN A 1139 -16.59 -0.82 -21.56
C GLN A 1139 -16.28 0.47 -20.78
N PRO A 1140 -15.04 0.99 -20.84
CA PRO A 1140 -14.64 2.22 -20.13
C PRO A 1140 -15.49 3.46 -20.44
N GLU A 1141 -15.76 3.71 -21.72
CA GLU A 1141 -16.51 4.89 -22.18
C GLU A 1141 -17.95 4.89 -21.69
N TYR A 1142 -18.58 3.70 -21.71
CA TYR A 1142 -19.94 3.48 -21.22
C TYR A 1142 -20.02 3.63 -19.70
N ARG A 1143 -19.05 3.06 -18.97
CA ARG A 1143 -18.91 3.29 -17.51
C ARG A 1143 -18.88 4.78 -17.20
N GLN A 1144 -18.14 5.56 -17.99
CA GLN A 1144 -18.02 7.00 -17.74
C GLN A 1144 -19.34 7.76 -17.97
N LEU A 1145 -20.12 7.40 -18.99
CA LEU A 1145 -21.47 7.98 -19.18
C LEU A 1145 -22.43 7.62 -18.04
N LEU A 1146 -22.33 6.43 -17.47
CA LEU A 1146 -23.11 6.04 -16.28
C LEU A 1146 -22.71 6.87 -15.05
N VAL A 1147 -21.42 7.17 -14.87
CA VAL A 1147 -20.94 8.08 -13.83
C VAL A 1147 -21.51 9.50 -14.04
N GLU A 1148 -21.50 10.01 -15.28
CA GLU A 1148 -22.14 11.28 -15.65
C GLU A 1148 -23.65 11.29 -15.31
N ALA A 1149 -24.37 10.21 -15.61
CA ALA A 1149 -25.79 10.06 -15.28
C ALA A 1149 -26.05 10.10 -13.76
N ILE A 1150 -25.24 9.38 -12.96
CA ILE A 1150 -25.33 9.40 -11.50
C ILE A 1150 -25.04 10.80 -10.95
N LEU A 1151 -24.09 11.53 -11.53
CA LEU A 1151 -23.80 12.91 -11.13
C LEU A 1151 -25.02 13.82 -11.34
N VAL A 1152 -25.73 13.69 -12.46
CA VAL A 1152 -26.98 14.44 -12.69
C VAL A 1152 -28.04 14.09 -11.63
N LEU A 1153 -28.19 12.81 -11.28
CA LEU A 1153 -29.09 12.39 -10.18
C LEU A 1153 -28.73 13.05 -8.85
N THR A 1154 -27.43 13.25 -8.58
CA THR A 1154 -26.99 13.89 -7.33
C THR A 1154 -27.40 15.37 -7.26
N MET A 1155 -27.53 16.05 -8.41
CA MET A 1155 -28.00 17.44 -8.46
C MET A 1155 -29.48 17.57 -8.07
N LEU A 1156 -30.28 16.53 -8.32
CA LEU A 1156 -31.70 16.49 -7.94
C LEU A 1156 -31.89 16.32 -6.42
N VAL A 1157 -31.00 15.55 -5.78
CA VAL A 1157 -31.03 15.32 -4.33
C VAL A 1157 -30.79 16.60 -3.54
N ASP A 1158 -30.00 17.54 -4.08
CA ASP A 1158 -29.74 18.86 -3.50
C ASP A 1158 -30.98 19.78 -3.52
N MET A 1159 -32.09 19.40 -4.17
CA MET A 1159 -33.31 20.23 -4.37
C MET A 1159 -34.45 19.91 -3.37
N GLU A 1160 -34.16 19.50 -2.14
CA GLU A 1160 -35.16 19.22 -1.06
C GLU A 1160 -36.30 18.22 -1.42
N VAL A 1161 -36.06 17.30 -2.36
CA VAL A 1161 -36.98 16.19 -2.65
C VAL A 1161 -37.05 15.24 -1.44
N HIS A 1162 -38.25 14.90 -0.94
CA HIS A 1162 -38.44 13.98 0.20
C HIS A 1162 -38.13 12.51 -0.13
N THR A 1163 -38.58 12.00 -1.28
CA THR A 1163 -38.24 10.66 -1.79
C THR A 1163 -38.38 10.63 -3.32
N ILE A 1164 -37.50 9.90 -3.98
CA ILE A 1164 -37.52 9.62 -5.43
C ILE A 1164 -38.28 8.31 -5.71
N GLY A 1165 -38.53 7.48 -4.69
CA GLY A 1165 -39.28 6.24 -4.86
C GLY A 1165 -38.39 5.03 -5.20
N GLY A 1166 -38.78 4.25 -6.22
CA GLY A 1166 -38.29 2.89 -6.52
C GLY A 1166 -36.78 2.71 -6.79
N ILE A 1167 -36.42 1.57 -7.38
CA ILE A 1167 -35.05 1.33 -7.85
C ILE A 1167 -34.81 2.17 -9.11
N ILE A 1168 -33.82 3.05 -9.08
CA ILE A 1168 -33.46 3.91 -10.21
C ILE A 1168 -32.49 3.13 -11.11
N ALA A 1169 -32.93 2.79 -12.31
CA ALA A 1169 -32.09 2.14 -13.32
C ALA A 1169 -31.30 3.18 -14.11
N VAL A 1170 -30.00 3.29 -13.82
CA VAL A 1170 -29.11 4.31 -14.41
C VAL A 1170 -28.93 4.06 -15.91
N GLU A 1171 -28.84 2.80 -16.33
CA GLU A 1171 -28.76 2.41 -17.74
C GLU A 1171 -29.97 2.90 -18.55
N LYS A 1172 -31.18 2.86 -17.98
CA LYS A 1172 -32.40 3.34 -18.66
C LYS A 1172 -32.38 4.85 -18.87
N ILE A 1173 -31.86 5.60 -17.88
CA ILE A 1173 -31.68 7.04 -17.99
C ILE A 1173 -30.71 7.36 -19.13
N LEU A 1174 -29.61 6.62 -19.22
CA LEU A 1174 -28.61 6.80 -20.27
C LEU A 1174 -29.17 6.45 -21.66
N HIS A 1175 -29.87 5.33 -21.80
CA HIS A 1175 -30.49 4.94 -23.08
C HIS A 1175 -31.52 5.96 -23.55
N ARG A 1176 -32.39 6.46 -22.66
CA ARG A 1176 -33.37 7.49 -23.00
C ARG A 1176 -32.69 8.81 -23.37
N ALA A 1177 -31.58 9.17 -22.71
CA ALA A 1177 -30.78 10.32 -23.12
C ALA A 1177 -30.16 10.13 -24.52
N ASN A 1178 -29.70 8.91 -24.84
CA ASN A 1178 -29.18 8.55 -26.16
C ASN A 1178 -30.26 8.59 -27.25
N GLU A 1179 -31.50 8.15 -26.95
CA GLU A 1179 -32.63 8.27 -27.88
C GLU A 1179 -32.96 9.73 -28.18
N LEU A 1180 -33.06 10.59 -27.14
CA LEU A 1180 -33.28 12.03 -27.30
C LEU A 1180 -32.17 12.69 -28.13
N PHE A 1181 -30.92 12.31 -27.90
CA PHE A 1181 -29.78 12.78 -28.70
C PHE A 1181 -29.89 12.32 -30.16
N TYR A 1182 -30.16 11.03 -30.38
CA TYR A 1182 -30.27 10.42 -31.70
C TYR A 1182 -31.39 11.09 -32.53
N GLU A 1183 -32.56 11.31 -31.94
CA GLU A 1183 -33.69 11.97 -32.60
C GLU A 1183 -33.37 13.43 -32.96
N GLU A 1184 -32.75 14.19 -32.05
CA GLU A 1184 -32.37 15.57 -32.30
C GLU A 1184 -31.29 15.68 -33.38
N GLN A 1185 -30.26 14.83 -33.36
CA GLN A 1185 -29.23 14.81 -34.41
C GLN A 1185 -29.79 14.40 -35.77
N LYS A 1186 -30.69 13.41 -35.80
CA LYS A 1186 -31.37 13.00 -37.04
C LYS A 1186 -32.25 14.12 -37.60
N ALA A 1187 -32.95 14.87 -36.74
CA ALA A 1187 -33.73 16.04 -37.14
C ALA A 1187 -32.85 17.19 -37.68
N LEU A 1188 -31.59 17.28 -37.25
CA LEU A 1188 -30.60 18.24 -37.72
C LEU A 1188 -29.84 17.78 -38.99
N GLY A 1189 -30.17 16.61 -39.53
CA GLY A 1189 -29.64 16.12 -40.80
C GLY A 1189 -28.39 15.23 -40.69
N ALA A 1190 -28.07 14.68 -39.52
CA ALA A 1190 -27.00 13.68 -39.38
C ALA A 1190 -27.35 12.38 -40.15
N ASP A 1191 -26.39 11.82 -40.87
CA ASP A 1191 -26.57 10.59 -41.63
C ASP A 1191 -26.48 9.32 -40.75
N ASP A 1192 -26.92 8.18 -41.30
CA ASP A 1192 -26.94 6.91 -40.55
C ASP A 1192 -25.53 6.40 -40.21
N HIS A 1193 -24.48 6.87 -40.89
CA HIS A 1193 -23.10 6.52 -40.60
C HIS A 1193 -22.56 7.32 -39.40
N MET A 1194 -22.92 8.60 -39.27
CA MET A 1194 -22.60 9.44 -38.11
C MET A 1194 -23.36 8.99 -36.86
N LEU A 1195 -24.54 8.39 -37.04
CA LEU A 1195 -25.40 7.91 -35.95
C LEU A 1195 -25.24 6.41 -35.66
N GLU A 1196 -24.13 5.80 -36.09
CA GLU A 1196 -23.81 4.41 -35.78
C GLU A 1196 -23.90 4.15 -34.27
N ARG A 1197 -24.52 3.03 -33.90
CA ARG A 1197 -24.67 2.60 -32.51
C ARG A 1197 -23.67 1.49 -32.23
N ASP A 1198 -23.02 1.58 -31.08
CA ASP A 1198 -22.22 0.48 -30.55
C ASP A 1198 -23.13 -0.74 -30.37
N PRO A 1199 -22.83 -1.89 -31.03
CA PRO A 1199 -23.68 -3.07 -30.98
C PRO A 1199 -23.77 -3.70 -29.58
N SER A 1200 -22.83 -3.40 -28.69
CA SER A 1200 -22.79 -3.92 -27.31
C SER A 1200 -23.57 -3.07 -26.32
N THR A 1201 -23.51 -1.75 -26.46
CA THR A 1201 -24.13 -0.81 -25.51
C THR A 1201 -25.37 -0.12 -26.08
N GLY A 1202 -25.63 -0.20 -27.39
CA GLY A 1202 -26.73 0.50 -28.05
C GLY A 1202 -26.61 2.03 -28.07
N ILE A 1203 -25.50 2.57 -27.58
CA ILE A 1203 -25.22 4.01 -27.51
C ILE A 1203 -24.62 4.49 -28.83
N CYS A 1204 -25.06 5.66 -29.31
CA CYS A 1204 -24.54 6.30 -30.50
C CYS A 1204 -23.05 6.68 -30.31
N ILE A 1205 -22.20 6.33 -31.27
CA ILE A 1205 -20.76 6.63 -31.23
C ILE A 1205 -20.51 8.14 -31.10
N LEU A 1206 -21.33 8.95 -31.76
CA LEU A 1206 -21.24 10.41 -31.67
C LEU A 1206 -21.58 10.95 -30.27
N LEU A 1207 -22.42 10.24 -29.49
CA LEU A 1207 -22.68 10.62 -28.10
C LEU A 1207 -21.45 10.37 -27.21
N TYR A 1208 -20.70 9.29 -27.46
CA TYR A 1208 -19.43 9.03 -26.78
C TYR A 1208 -18.38 10.13 -27.05
N ASP A 1209 -18.46 10.82 -28.18
CA ASP A 1209 -17.56 11.92 -28.55
C ASP A 1209 -18.15 13.32 -28.33
N SER A 1210 -19.35 13.40 -27.75
CA SER A 1210 -19.98 14.70 -27.44
C SER A 1210 -19.43 15.29 -26.16
N ALA A 1211 -19.18 16.61 -26.13
CA ALA A 1211 -18.71 17.30 -24.94
C ALA A 1211 -19.69 17.16 -23.75
N PRO A 1212 -19.24 17.20 -22.48
CA PRO A 1212 -20.14 17.14 -21.33
C PRO A 1212 -21.14 18.29 -21.27
N SER A 1213 -20.69 19.51 -21.59
CA SER A 1213 -21.48 20.74 -21.55
C SER A 1213 -21.81 21.28 -22.94
N GLY A 1214 -22.89 22.04 -23.06
CA GLY A 1214 -23.32 22.68 -24.30
C GLY A 1214 -24.69 22.22 -24.77
N ARG A 1215 -25.22 22.83 -25.83
CA ARG A 1215 -26.56 22.52 -26.36
C ARG A 1215 -26.72 21.04 -26.71
N PHE A 1216 -25.70 20.48 -27.38
CA PHE A 1216 -25.65 19.07 -27.77
C PHE A 1216 -24.77 18.24 -26.82
N GLY A 1217 -24.50 18.74 -25.61
CA GLY A 1217 -23.64 18.06 -24.64
C GLY A 1217 -24.34 16.94 -23.88
N THR A 1218 -23.60 15.93 -23.43
CA THR A 1218 -24.15 14.74 -22.77
C THR A 1218 -24.97 15.08 -21.52
N MET A 1219 -24.50 16.03 -20.69
CA MET A 1219 -25.19 16.44 -19.47
C MET A 1219 -26.57 17.05 -19.73
N THR A 1220 -26.77 17.68 -20.89
CA THR A 1220 -28.06 18.26 -21.29
C THR A 1220 -29.10 17.16 -21.51
N TYR A 1221 -28.75 16.12 -22.26
CA TYR A 1221 -29.64 14.98 -22.51
C TYR A 1221 -29.85 14.12 -21.29
N LEU A 1222 -28.80 13.90 -20.49
CA LEU A 1222 -28.92 13.21 -19.21
C LEU A 1222 -29.85 13.97 -18.25
N SER A 1223 -29.77 15.30 -18.18
CA SER A 1223 -30.67 16.12 -17.36
C SER A 1223 -32.12 16.04 -17.83
N LYS A 1224 -32.37 16.12 -19.15
CA LYS A 1224 -33.71 15.89 -19.74
C LYS A 1224 -34.24 14.51 -19.37
N SER A 1225 -33.41 13.48 -19.53
CA SER A 1225 -33.76 12.09 -19.24
C SER A 1225 -34.08 11.87 -17.75
N VAL A 1226 -33.26 12.38 -16.83
CA VAL A 1226 -33.51 12.31 -15.38
C VAL A 1226 -34.82 13.00 -15.01
N ALA A 1227 -35.11 14.19 -15.58
CA ALA A 1227 -36.35 14.91 -15.32
C ALA A 1227 -37.59 14.10 -15.76
N LEU A 1228 -37.53 13.50 -16.95
CA LEU A 1228 -38.59 12.63 -17.46
C LEU A 1228 -38.73 11.36 -16.61
N TYR A 1229 -37.61 10.76 -16.23
CA TYR A 1229 -37.59 9.54 -15.43
C TYR A 1229 -38.21 9.76 -14.05
N VAL A 1230 -37.93 10.88 -13.39
CA VAL A 1230 -38.52 11.23 -12.07
C VAL A 1230 -40.01 11.53 -12.19
N TYR A 1231 -40.46 12.13 -13.31
CA TYR A 1231 -41.88 12.35 -13.57
C TYR A 1231 -42.67 11.03 -13.61
N ASP A 1232 -42.07 9.98 -14.17
CA ASP A 1232 -42.68 8.65 -14.27
C ASP A 1232 -42.87 7.94 -12.90
N PHE A 1233 -42.22 8.41 -11.83
CA PHE A 1233 -42.35 7.88 -10.46
C PHE A 1233 -43.28 8.69 -9.54
N LEU A 1234 -43.82 9.83 -10.00
CA LEU A 1234 -44.83 10.56 -9.24
C LEU A 1234 -46.15 9.75 -9.24
N PRO A 1235 -46.82 9.58 -8.10
CA PRO A 1235 -48.08 8.83 -8.05
C PRO A 1235 -49.12 9.47 -8.98
N THR A 1236 -49.57 8.72 -9.97
CA THR A 1236 -50.60 9.11 -10.95
C THR A 1236 -52.01 9.22 -10.37
N GLU A 1237 -52.18 9.05 -9.05
CA GLU A 1237 -53.47 9.20 -8.38
C GLU A 1237 -53.57 10.53 -7.64
N GLY A 1238 -54.13 11.53 -8.33
CA GLY A 1238 -54.35 12.86 -7.77
C GLY A 1238 -55.02 13.85 -8.70
N CYS A 1239 -56.17 13.48 -9.27
CA CYS A 1239 -57.15 14.32 -9.99
C CYS A 1239 -56.75 14.90 -11.36
N SER A 1240 -57.50 14.44 -12.35
CA SER A 1240 -57.69 14.99 -13.71
C SER A 1240 -58.38 16.37 -13.69
N MET A 1241 -57.71 17.39 -13.18
CA MET A 1241 -57.91 18.80 -13.55
C MET A 1241 -56.66 19.60 -13.18
N GLN A 1242 -55.68 19.65 -14.08
CA GLN A 1242 -54.73 20.76 -14.22
C GLN A 1242 -54.08 20.75 -15.60
#